data_AF-A0A3B8LGU5-F1
#
_entry.id   AF-A0A3B8LGU5-F1
#
_cell.length_a   1.000
_cell.length_b   1.000
_cell.length_c   1.000
_cell.angle_alpha   90.00
_cell.angle_beta   90.00
_cell.angle_gamma   90.00
#
_symmetry.space_group_name_H-M   'P 1'
#
loop_
_entity.id
_entity.type
_entity.pdbx_description
1 polymer ?
#
loop_
_entity_poly.entity_id
_entity_poly.type
_entity_poly.pdbx_seq_one_letter_code
_entity_poly.pdbx_strand_id
1 'polypeptide(L)'
;KQLPPTSTMVISLHNTRTRFVLSGPIPSLRILHSVLEARAKKEAEKKKEGQFGGKPLSFTWEYLDVGGAYHSPYMETGRKLMQERVKALGFSVDASALQIDVYSPDNLKRYNDSPDLTQQMITEQFVRSVQWSAAIRLAVEGTDASFVLDFGPGDGVARLTRSALKGLGARIVPLVLQSGQQQLFEVFEEQRAPVRYTDFLPQRKTLADGSLGIENLYTRATGQRPVILPGMTPTTVEVPIVAAAANAGFTSELAGGGQVSERIFWLRMEELAEQLEPGREIVFNALYLDPYLWDLHVRKTGLVQKARKAGYPICGITISAGLPETSEAVKILDEFASLGMWLNAFKPGTVAQVKRVVEIAKAAPQHTIFVHLEGGKAGGHHSWEDLDQLLLESYHMIREQSNLVLCVGGGIADEDRGVELLNGSWSDKYGVPAMPVDAVFLGTLTMACLEAATSPQVKEALAKVAGGDKWVFAGKFDGGMTSGKSGLNADIHYIDNPASRCGRLLDSVAGDEEAVQARRDEIIETLNATAKPYFGDVEKMTYFEVAERLVSFLAIGRNGRYEDGCWLDVTYRARVFDFLRRAEGRLCEQEAGVVESFLKDPKALDTPQAVLKEFVEVYPQAQTQLLHPLDVRFFVQRICGRPGKPVNFIPVIDANVRRWYKSDSLWQAHDDRYEAEKVLIIPGPEAVKGLKQADEPVASLLGRFEQALVQDVAERGVVEPSLEREDSGWMPSWGVGDVDHDGIINVVASQPPHEHAWEDYFAERFSGPIASLFASHRIIDGKLSRPNPVRQLCRAIPGAKMRIQIEPSNKQVSAIRYQPSEDSTESVVLRVLDNGQKVSFTLTIQQETEDKLPSFAFDLSVSQRAEITNFALEEGAWSRAMRHFYHETMFGQIFDATEPFMSLKTKDALSRLRARGYASVTGGRAARDKSIPLNAAISLTWQPLFRLLSCDEVVDGLFHLVHLDNDFTLCEGWPILSDEEIEVDATITKLQDGDSGRTVQTRCVLTRGDVVCAQIDSTFFIRGFFGHTPFVAREKVELREEVIIADEPALSFLRQHEWLSLQEGVSLKVGDVLEVSAALEEQRPRYETPTFKANGQLTRDGHVVGDISIDVSKDLKLHPLRAWLNILTPATNEPKVARKLLAFETSTTPRELNAFAEISGDLNPIHRSDLVAWLGQLDGIIVHGM
;
A
#
# COMPACT_ATOMS: atom_id res chain seq x y z
N LYS A 1 -16.92 13.32 55.53
CA LYS A 1 -16.87 13.36 57.02
C LYS A 1 -15.88 12.29 57.47
N GLN A 2 -14.94 12.60 58.36
CA GLN A 2 -14.02 11.59 58.90
C GLN A 2 -14.84 10.56 59.68
N LEU A 3 -14.66 9.28 59.36
CA LEU A 3 -15.22 8.17 60.14
C LEU A 3 -14.52 8.13 61.52
N PRO A 4 -15.23 7.76 62.61
CA PRO A 4 -14.57 7.56 63.90
C PRO A 4 -13.48 6.49 63.77
N PRO A 5 -12.44 6.49 64.64
CA PRO A 5 -11.32 5.55 64.56
C PRO A 5 -11.74 4.08 64.47
N THR A 6 -12.80 3.70 65.17
CA THR A 6 -13.41 2.35 65.19
C THR A 6 -14.12 1.95 63.89
N SER A 7 -14.25 2.88 62.94
CA SER A 7 -14.92 2.68 61.65
C SER A 7 -14.00 2.98 60.47
N THR A 8 -12.70 3.19 60.73
CA THR A 8 -11.69 3.45 59.70
C THR A 8 -11.42 2.21 58.87
N MET A 9 -11.10 2.42 57.60
CA MET A 9 -10.67 1.38 56.66
C MET A 9 -9.24 1.67 56.27
N VAL A 10 -8.42 0.62 56.14
CA VAL A 10 -7.03 0.74 55.68
C VAL A 10 -6.79 -0.23 54.53
N ILE A 11 -5.90 0.15 53.61
CA ILE A 11 -5.39 -0.80 52.63
C ILE A 11 -4.38 -1.68 53.35
N SER A 12 -4.69 -2.97 53.43
CA SER A 12 -3.88 -3.98 54.10
C SER A 12 -2.87 -4.62 53.16
N LEU A 13 -3.28 -4.92 51.92
CA LEU A 13 -2.40 -5.52 50.92
C LEU A 13 -2.48 -4.73 49.61
N HIS A 14 -1.34 -4.28 49.12
CA HIS A 14 -1.12 -3.76 47.78
C HIS A 14 -0.61 -4.91 46.88
N ASN A 15 -1.54 -5.78 46.48
CA ASN A 15 -1.21 -7.01 45.76
C ASN A 15 -0.68 -6.72 44.34
N THR A 16 -1.37 -5.87 43.58
CA THR A 16 -0.98 -5.40 42.25
C THR A 16 -1.39 -3.94 42.06
N ARG A 17 -1.03 -3.32 40.92
CA ARG A 17 -1.48 -1.96 40.56
C ARG A 17 -3.00 -1.77 40.62
N THR A 18 -3.77 -2.82 40.33
CA THR A 18 -5.24 -2.77 40.25
C THR A 18 -5.95 -3.75 41.20
N ARG A 19 -5.20 -4.41 42.10
CA ARG A 19 -5.76 -5.34 43.10
C ARG A 19 -5.27 -4.97 44.49
N PHE A 20 -6.21 -4.66 45.36
CA PHE A 20 -5.97 -4.25 46.74
C PHE A 20 -6.83 -5.07 47.69
N VAL A 21 -6.37 -5.23 48.93
CA VAL A 21 -7.19 -5.78 50.02
C VAL A 21 -7.37 -4.70 51.08
N LEU A 22 -8.62 -4.45 51.44
CA LEU A 22 -9.00 -3.47 52.46
C LEU A 22 -9.44 -4.19 53.73
N SER A 23 -8.92 -3.73 54.87
CA SER A 23 -9.36 -4.18 56.20
C SER A 23 -10.17 -3.10 56.88
N GLY A 24 -11.29 -3.50 57.45
CA GLY A 24 -12.15 -2.63 58.24
C GLY A 24 -13.45 -3.32 58.64
N PRO A 25 -14.30 -2.65 59.44
CA PRO A 25 -15.59 -3.19 59.82
C PRO A 25 -16.47 -3.40 58.58
N ILE A 26 -17.18 -4.53 58.53
CA ILE A 26 -18.09 -4.89 57.42
C ILE A 26 -19.06 -3.75 57.07
N PRO A 27 -19.67 -3.02 58.03
CA PRO A 27 -20.53 -1.88 57.70
C PRO A 27 -19.81 -0.77 56.92
N SER A 28 -18.57 -0.43 57.28
CA SER A 28 -17.77 0.58 56.58
C SER A 28 -17.41 0.12 55.17
N LEU A 29 -16.99 -1.15 55.01
CA LEU A 29 -16.67 -1.74 53.71
C LEU A 29 -17.87 -1.77 52.77
N ARG A 30 -19.07 -2.08 53.29
CA ARG A 30 -20.33 -2.01 52.52
C ARG A 30 -20.63 -0.60 52.02
N ILE A 31 -20.42 0.43 52.84
CA ILE A 31 -20.59 1.82 52.42
C ILE A 31 -19.62 2.15 51.29
N LEU A 32 -18.34 1.79 51.43
CA LEU A 32 -17.36 2.02 50.37
C LEU A 32 -17.75 1.29 49.07
N HIS A 33 -18.16 0.03 49.16
CA HIS A 33 -18.65 -0.74 48.02
C HIS A 33 -19.78 0.00 47.30
N SER A 34 -20.82 0.43 48.02
CA SER A 34 -21.94 1.18 47.44
C SER A 34 -21.53 2.51 46.83
N VAL A 35 -20.55 3.22 47.41
CA VAL A 35 -20.00 4.46 46.83
C VAL A 35 -19.27 4.18 45.53
N LEU A 36 -18.47 3.11 45.47
CA LEU A 36 -17.74 2.71 44.26
C LEU A 36 -18.72 2.22 43.17
N GLU A 37 -19.74 1.44 43.53
CA GLU A 37 -20.80 1.02 42.61
C GLU A 37 -21.56 2.21 42.03
N ALA A 38 -21.97 3.16 42.88
CA ALA A 38 -22.65 4.37 42.45
C ALA A 38 -21.76 5.21 41.51
N ARG A 39 -20.46 5.29 41.81
CA ARG A 39 -19.48 5.97 40.94
C ARG A 39 -19.30 5.23 39.61
N ALA A 40 -19.10 3.93 39.62
CA ALA A 40 -18.96 3.10 38.42
C ALA A 40 -20.19 3.21 37.51
N LYS A 41 -21.39 3.14 38.08
CA LYS A 41 -22.65 3.34 37.36
C LYS A 41 -22.72 4.74 36.74
N LYS A 42 -22.41 5.79 37.51
CA LYS A 42 -22.42 7.18 37.03
C LYS A 42 -21.39 7.41 35.92
N GLU A 43 -20.18 6.86 36.03
CA GLU A 43 -19.15 6.97 34.98
C GLU A 43 -19.55 6.18 33.73
N ALA A 44 -20.15 5.00 33.87
CA ALA A 44 -20.66 4.21 32.76
C ALA A 44 -21.85 4.88 32.04
N GLU A 45 -22.77 5.50 32.78
CA GLU A 45 -23.85 6.33 32.23
C GLU A 45 -23.27 7.53 31.47
N LYS A 46 -22.32 8.26 32.05
CA LYS A 46 -21.62 9.34 31.34
C LYS A 46 -20.88 8.87 30.09
N LYS A 47 -20.26 7.67 30.09
CA LYS A 47 -19.62 7.13 28.88
C LYS A 47 -20.65 6.83 27.80
N LYS A 48 -21.81 6.28 28.15
CA LYS A 48 -22.93 6.07 27.20
C LYS A 48 -23.46 7.39 26.63
N GLU A 49 -23.46 8.45 27.44
CA GLU A 49 -23.85 9.80 27.04
C GLU A 49 -22.74 10.56 26.26
N GLY A 50 -21.57 9.95 26.03
CA GLY A 50 -20.44 10.62 25.36
C GLY A 50 -19.83 11.76 26.18
N GLN A 51 -19.92 11.69 27.51
CA GLN A 51 -19.42 12.67 28.49
C GLN A 51 -18.31 12.09 29.39
N PHE A 52 -17.69 10.99 28.97
CA PHE A 52 -16.59 10.35 29.67
C PHE A 52 -15.62 9.71 28.68
N GLY A 53 -14.37 10.18 28.68
CA GLY A 53 -13.26 9.58 27.92
C GLY A 53 -12.47 8.58 28.76
N GLY A 54 -11.90 7.57 28.12
CA GLY A 54 -11.18 6.48 28.79
C GLY A 54 -12.10 5.40 29.37
N LYS A 55 -11.56 4.60 30.28
CA LYS A 55 -12.26 3.46 30.89
C LYS A 55 -12.99 3.88 32.16
N PRO A 56 -14.34 3.72 32.23
CA PRO A 56 -15.07 3.94 33.46
C PRO A 56 -14.55 3.02 34.57
N LEU A 57 -14.70 3.44 35.82
CA LEU A 57 -14.41 2.58 36.96
C LEU A 57 -15.16 1.25 36.81
N SER A 58 -14.38 0.17 36.79
CA SER A 58 -14.87 -1.21 36.77
C SER A 58 -14.02 -1.99 37.76
N PHE A 59 -14.69 -2.73 38.65
CA PHE A 59 -14.03 -3.50 39.70
C PHE A 59 -14.81 -4.77 40.00
N THR A 60 -14.12 -5.71 40.64
CA THR A 60 -14.73 -6.88 41.28
C THR A 60 -14.53 -6.74 42.79
N TRP A 61 -15.50 -7.20 43.58
CA TRP A 61 -15.45 -7.12 45.04
C TRP A 61 -15.79 -8.48 45.64
N GLU A 62 -14.89 -8.96 46.49
CA GLU A 62 -15.03 -10.25 47.17
C GLU A 62 -14.60 -10.10 48.63
N TYR A 63 -15.33 -10.73 49.54
CA TYR A 63 -14.92 -10.83 50.94
C TYR A 63 -14.03 -12.06 51.10
N LEU A 64 -12.83 -11.87 51.63
CA LEU A 64 -11.90 -12.96 51.90
C LEU A 64 -12.36 -13.73 53.15
N ASP A 65 -12.34 -15.06 53.08
CA ASP A 65 -12.60 -15.94 54.23
C ASP A 65 -11.36 -16.01 55.13
N VAL A 66 -11.22 -15.01 55.99
CA VAL A 66 -10.07 -14.87 56.89
C VAL A 66 -10.53 -14.73 58.34
N GLY A 67 -9.79 -15.36 59.26
CA GLY A 67 -10.11 -15.35 60.70
C GLY A 67 -9.88 -14.02 61.42
N GLY A 68 -9.37 -12.99 60.75
CA GLY A 68 -9.11 -11.67 61.33
C GLY A 68 -8.69 -10.64 60.30
N ALA A 69 -8.79 -9.35 60.66
CA ALA A 69 -8.42 -8.21 59.81
C ALA A 69 -6.90 -7.94 59.86
N TYR A 70 -6.09 -8.92 59.46
CA TYR A 70 -4.62 -8.82 59.42
C TYR A 70 -4.13 -7.61 58.60
N HIS A 71 -2.89 -7.19 58.89
CA HIS A 71 -2.27 -6.01 58.29
C HIS A 71 -3.11 -4.74 58.52
N SER A 72 -3.63 -4.58 59.75
CA SER A 72 -4.42 -3.41 60.12
C SER A 72 -4.31 -3.06 61.61
N PRO A 73 -4.64 -1.81 62.00
CA PRO A 73 -4.67 -1.40 63.41
C PRO A 73 -5.61 -2.24 64.30
N TYR A 74 -6.59 -2.93 63.72
CA TYR A 74 -7.52 -3.78 64.47
C TYR A 74 -6.83 -4.99 65.13
N MET A 75 -5.63 -5.34 64.67
CA MET A 75 -4.87 -6.50 65.17
C MET A 75 -3.83 -6.13 66.24
N GLU A 76 -3.79 -4.88 66.69
CA GLU A 76 -2.81 -4.38 67.66
C GLU A 76 -2.84 -5.14 69.01
N THR A 77 -4.04 -5.51 69.48
CA THR A 77 -4.18 -6.33 70.69
C THR A 77 -3.58 -7.73 70.49
N GLY A 78 -3.83 -8.34 69.33
CA GLY A 78 -3.27 -9.63 68.96
C GLY A 78 -1.73 -9.58 68.84
N ARG A 79 -1.20 -8.50 68.25
CA ARG A 79 0.24 -8.23 68.15
C ARG A 79 0.89 -8.24 69.54
N LYS A 80 0.36 -7.46 70.49
CA LYS A 80 0.90 -7.40 71.86
C LYS A 80 0.88 -8.75 72.57
N LEU A 81 -0.23 -9.48 72.49
CA LEU A 81 -0.35 -10.82 73.08
C LEU A 81 0.64 -11.81 72.46
N MET A 82 0.85 -11.75 71.15
CA MET A 82 1.84 -12.59 70.46
C MET A 82 3.26 -12.26 70.92
N GLN A 83 3.60 -10.97 71.05
CA GLN A 83 4.91 -10.53 71.54
C GLN A 83 5.19 -11.04 72.95
N GLU A 84 4.22 -10.93 73.86
CA GLU A 84 4.33 -11.44 75.24
C GLU A 84 4.54 -12.95 75.26
N ARG A 85 3.78 -13.70 74.45
CA ARG A 85 3.89 -15.17 74.36
C ARG A 85 5.22 -15.62 73.76
N VAL A 86 5.66 -15.02 72.65
CA VAL A 86 6.95 -15.33 72.02
C VAL A 86 8.10 -15.07 72.98
N LYS A 87 8.05 -13.95 73.72
CA LYS A 87 9.02 -13.65 74.77
C LYS A 87 8.99 -14.68 75.91
N ALA A 88 7.81 -15.10 76.36
CA ALA A 88 7.67 -16.12 77.40
C ALA A 88 8.19 -17.50 76.96
N LEU A 89 8.11 -17.82 75.66
CA LEU A 89 8.65 -19.06 75.08
C LEU A 89 10.18 -19.01 74.88
N GLY A 90 10.82 -17.84 75.02
CA GLY A 90 12.24 -17.66 74.72
C GLY A 90 12.55 -17.82 73.22
N PHE A 91 11.57 -17.63 72.34
CA PHE A 91 11.76 -17.75 70.90
C PHE A 91 12.24 -16.43 70.31
N SER A 92 13.33 -16.47 69.55
CA SER A 92 13.87 -15.34 68.80
C SER A 92 14.53 -15.81 67.51
N VAL A 93 14.29 -15.09 66.42
CA VAL A 93 14.96 -15.24 65.13
C VAL A 93 16.12 -14.24 65.07
N ASP A 94 17.33 -14.74 64.87
CA ASP A 94 18.53 -13.93 64.63
C ASP A 94 18.61 -13.54 63.14
N ALA A 95 18.64 -12.25 62.86
CA ALA A 95 18.75 -11.74 61.49
C ALA A 95 20.04 -12.20 60.79
N SER A 96 21.13 -12.37 61.54
CA SER A 96 22.42 -12.82 61.01
C SER A 96 22.44 -14.29 60.61
N ALA A 97 21.45 -15.08 61.03
CA ALA A 97 21.31 -16.49 60.65
C ALA A 97 20.67 -16.68 59.25
N LEU A 98 20.13 -15.62 58.64
CA LEU A 98 19.57 -15.67 57.28
C LEU A 98 20.69 -15.74 56.23
N GLN A 99 20.74 -16.85 55.48
CA GLN A 99 21.77 -17.10 54.46
C GLN A 99 21.45 -16.55 53.07
N ILE A 100 20.22 -16.09 52.88
CA ILE A 100 19.75 -15.45 51.64
C ILE A 100 19.13 -14.10 52.01
N ASP A 101 19.09 -13.19 51.04
CA ASP A 101 18.38 -11.93 51.20
C ASP A 101 16.87 -12.20 51.32
N VAL A 102 16.28 -11.80 52.44
CA VAL A 102 14.84 -11.90 52.68
C VAL A 102 14.27 -10.49 52.82
N TYR A 103 13.30 -10.13 51.99
CA TYR A 103 12.76 -8.77 51.96
C TYR A 103 11.50 -8.62 52.82
N SER A 104 11.44 -7.54 53.59
CA SER A 104 10.23 -7.10 54.28
C SER A 104 9.15 -6.74 53.27
N PRO A 105 7.93 -7.31 53.38
CA PRO A 105 6.82 -6.91 52.53
C PRO A 105 6.26 -5.53 52.89
N ASP A 106 6.61 -4.93 54.04
CA ASP A 106 6.12 -3.61 54.45
C ASP A 106 7.02 -2.48 53.96
N ASN A 107 8.31 -2.54 54.33
CA ASN A 107 9.26 -1.45 54.10
C ASN A 107 10.30 -1.76 53.01
N LEU A 108 10.24 -2.95 52.40
CA LEU A 108 11.10 -3.40 51.31
C LEU A 108 12.60 -3.50 51.67
N LYS A 109 12.97 -3.39 52.94
CA LYS A 109 14.34 -3.61 53.40
C LYS A 109 14.60 -5.09 53.64
N ARG A 110 15.87 -5.48 53.62
CA ARG A 110 16.28 -6.85 53.97
C ARG A 110 16.09 -7.08 55.46
N TYR A 111 15.46 -8.20 55.81
CA TYR A 111 15.37 -8.71 57.17
C TYR A 111 16.73 -9.04 57.76
N ASN A 112 17.72 -9.35 56.93
CA ASN A 112 19.11 -9.55 57.30
C ASN A 112 19.69 -8.33 58.05
N ASP A 113 19.19 -7.13 57.73
CA ASP A 113 19.65 -5.86 58.32
C ASP A 113 18.79 -5.43 59.53
N SER A 114 17.89 -6.29 60.02
CA SER A 114 16.97 -5.95 61.11
C SER A 114 17.63 -6.04 62.49
N PRO A 115 17.52 -5.01 63.35
CA PRO A 115 18.04 -5.06 64.72
C PRO A 115 17.19 -5.95 65.65
N ASP A 116 15.94 -6.23 65.31
CA ASP A 116 15.04 -7.14 66.03
C ASP A 116 14.03 -7.75 65.05
N LEU A 117 14.49 -8.79 64.34
CA LEU A 117 13.71 -9.43 63.30
C LEU A 117 12.42 -10.07 63.85
N THR A 118 12.47 -10.62 65.06
CA THR A 118 11.30 -11.28 65.67
C THR A 118 10.17 -10.29 65.90
N GLN A 119 10.48 -9.13 66.49
CA GLN A 119 9.48 -8.09 66.73
C GLN A 119 8.99 -7.46 65.43
N GLN A 120 9.88 -7.31 64.45
CA GLN A 120 9.52 -6.81 63.13
C GLN A 120 8.53 -7.76 62.44
N MET A 121 8.82 -9.06 62.35
CA MET A 121 7.93 -10.06 61.72
C MET A 121 6.55 -10.11 62.38
N ILE A 122 6.46 -10.10 63.71
CA ILE A 122 5.18 -10.09 64.43
C ILE A 122 4.40 -8.80 64.11
N THR A 123 5.08 -7.66 64.10
CA THR A 123 4.43 -6.37 63.82
C THR A 123 3.94 -6.29 62.37
N GLU A 124 4.75 -6.77 61.43
CA GLU A 124 4.42 -6.77 60.01
C GLU A 124 3.25 -7.71 59.69
N GLN A 125 3.25 -8.92 60.27
CA GLN A 125 2.17 -9.89 60.07
C GLN A 125 0.82 -9.41 60.62
N PHE A 126 0.81 -8.73 61.77
CA PHE A 126 -0.44 -8.31 62.40
C PHE A 126 -0.94 -6.96 61.89
N VAL A 127 -0.06 -5.95 61.79
CA VAL A 127 -0.51 -4.55 61.72
C VAL A 127 -0.01 -3.81 60.48
N ARG A 128 1.17 -4.12 59.95
CA ARG A 128 1.72 -3.39 58.79
C ARG A 128 1.17 -3.91 57.47
N SER A 129 1.14 -3.02 56.49
CA SER A 129 0.69 -3.32 55.13
C SER A 129 1.69 -4.19 54.36
N VAL A 130 1.22 -4.87 53.32
CA VAL A 130 2.06 -5.62 52.37
C VAL A 130 2.11 -4.92 51.02
N GLN A 131 3.32 -4.70 50.50
CA GLN A 131 3.64 -4.07 49.22
C GLN A 131 4.14 -5.14 48.22
N TRP A 132 3.29 -6.12 47.89
CA TRP A 132 3.70 -7.35 47.19
C TRP A 132 4.37 -7.09 45.84
N SER A 133 3.73 -6.30 44.96
CA SER A 133 4.29 -6.02 43.63
C SER A 133 5.59 -5.21 43.66
N ALA A 134 5.80 -4.41 44.71
CA ALA A 134 7.04 -3.66 44.88
C ALA A 134 8.15 -4.57 45.41
N ALA A 135 7.83 -5.49 46.32
CA ALA A 135 8.76 -6.49 46.83
C ALA A 135 9.25 -7.44 45.72
N ILE A 136 8.34 -7.94 44.87
CA ILE A 136 8.70 -8.78 43.73
C ILE A 136 9.60 -8.04 42.74
N ARG A 137 9.27 -6.77 42.44
CA ARG A 137 10.12 -5.95 41.57
C ARG A 137 11.50 -5.75 42.14
N LEU A 138 11.60 -5.30 43.39
CA LEU A 138 12.89 -5.11 44.05
C LEU A 138 13.76 -6.38 44.05
N ALA A 139 13.14 -7.55 44.22
CA ALA A 139 13.85 -8.83 44.28
C ALA A 139 14.34 -9.33 42.91
N VAL A 140 13.78 -8.85 41.80
CA VAL A 140 14.07 -9.34 40.44
C VAL A 140 14.78 -8.29 39.59
N GLU A 141 14.37 -7.03 39.71
CA GLU A 141 14.91 -5.91 38.95
C GLU A 141 16.39 -5.68 39.30
N GLY A 142 17.24 -5.60 38.28
CA GLY A 142 18.70 -5.51 38.45
C GLY A 142 19.40 -6.84 38.78
N THR A 143 18.70 -7.97 38.68
CA THR A 143 19.28 -9.32 38.83
C THR A 143 19.18 -10.13 37.53
N ASP A 144 19.93 -11.23 37.45
CA ASP A 144 19.85 -12.21 36.35
C ASP A 144 18.79 -13.31 36.62
N ALA A 145 17.91 -13.09 37.59
CA ALA A 145 16.89 -14.06 37.96
C ALA A 145 15.89 -14.28 36.80
N SER A 146 15.89 -15.50 36.24
CA SER A 146 14.95 -15.89 35.18
C SER A 146 13.68 -16.57 35.71
N PHE A 147 13.70 -17.01 36.98
CA PHE A 147 12.63 -17.78 37.61
C PHE A 147 12.30 -17.28 39.01
N VAL A 148 11.01 -17.29 39.35
CA VAL A 148 10.48 -17.11 40.71
C VAL A 148 9.73 -18.36 41.11
N LEU A 149 10.17 -19.01 42.19
CA LEU A 149 9.56 -20.23 42.69
C LEU A 149 8.51 -19.91 43.76
N ASP A 150 7.26 -20.30 43.54
CA ASP A 150 6.18 -20.11 44.51
C ASP A 150 5.93 -21.42 45.28
N PHE A 151 6.30 -21.40 46.55
CA PHE A 151 6.06 -22.48 47.53
C PHE A 151 4.73 -22.32 48.27
N GLY A 152 3.97 -21.26 47.98
CA GLY A 152 2.73 -20.93 48.65
C GLY A 152 1.63 -21.98 48.44
N PRO A 153 0.60 -21.99 49.32
CA PRO A 153 -0.54 -22.87 49.15
C PRO A 153 -1.40 -22.42 47.97
N GLY A 154 -1.72 -23.34 47.07
CA GLY A 154 -2.52 -23.07 45.86
C GLY A 154 -1.82 -22.11 44.88
N ASP A 155 -2.57 -21.54 43.93
CA ASP A 155 -2.01 -20.72 42.84
C ASP A 155 -2.35 -19.22 42.96
N GLY A 156 -2.92 -18.80 44.09
CA GLY A 156 -3.39 -17.44 44.32
C GLY A 156 -2.27 -16.40 44.24
N VAL A 157 -1.20 -16.62 45.01
CA VAL A 157 -0.01 -15.74 45.03
C VAL A 157 0.70 -15.80 43.68
N ALA A 158 0.84 -16.98 43.08
CA ALA A 158 1.42 -17.13 41.75
C ALA A 158 0.76 -16.24 40.68
N ARG A 159 -0.58 -16.14 40.67
CA ARG A 159 -1.30 -15.25 39.74
C ARG A 159 -1.01 -13.77 39.99
N LEU A 160 -0.85 -13.35 41.25
CA LEU A 160 -0.51 -11.97 41.61
C LEU A 160 0.91 -11.64 41.17
N THR A 161 1.86 -12.52 41.51
CA THR A 161 3.28 -12.38 41.17
C THR A 161 3.50 -12.39 39.66
N ARG A 162 2.79 -13.22 38.89
CA ARG A 162 2.85 -13.20 37.41
C ARG A 162 2.58 -11.81 36.83
N SER A 163 1.66 -11.05 37.42
CA SER A 163 1.38 -9.69 36.98
C SER A 163 2.50 -8.71 37.31
N ALA A 164 3.23 -8.93 38.42
CA ALA A 164 4.34 -8.09 38.85
C ALA A 164 5.63 -8.36 38.06
N LEU A 165 5.80 -9.58 37.52
CA LEU A 165 6.95 -9.99 36.72
C LEU A 165 6.91 -9.54 35.25
N LYS A 166 5.78 -9.01 34.77
CA LYS A 166 5.64 -8.56 33.38
C LYS A 166 6.72 -7.54 33.02
N GLY A 167 7.56 -7.90 32.05
CA GLY A 167 8.62 -7.02 31.54
C GLY A 167 9.93 -7.07 32.32
N LEU A 168 10.04 -7.87 33.38
CA LEU A 168 11.28 -8.03 34.17
C LEU A 168 12.20 -9.15 33.65
N GLY A 169 11.81 -9.87 32.58
CA GLY A 169 12.59 -11.01 32.11
C GLY A 169 12.63 -12.19 33.08
N ALA A 170 11.56 -12.40 33.85
CA ALA A 170 11.43 -13.53 34.78
C ALA A 170 10.05 -14.20 34.68
N ARG A 171 10.00 -15.51 34.92
CA ARG A 171 8.75 -16.29 34.94
C ARG A 171 8.49 -16.90 36.31
N ILE A 172 7.23 -17.11 36.66
CA ILE A 172 6.84 -17.76 37.91
C ILE A 172 6.55 -19.24 37.72
N VAL A 173 7.07 -20.07 38.63
CA VAL A 173 6.86 -21.53 38.70
C VAL A 173 6.13 -21.88 40.01
N PRO A 174 4.82 -22.20 39.96
CA PRO A 174 4.04 -22.58 41.15
C PRO A 174 4.27 -24.04 41.54
N LEU A 175 5.07 -24.30 42.56
CA LEU A 175 5.54 -25.64 42.92
C LEU A 175 4.49 -26.53 43.58
N VAL A 176 3.38 -25.95 44.04
CA VAL A 176 2.23 -26.73 44.54
C VAL A 176 1.40 -27.35 43.40
N LEU A 177 1.52 -26.82 42.18
CA LEU A 177 0.82 -27.35 41.01
C LEU A 177 1.68 -28.40 40.32
N GLN A 178 1.03 -29.47 39.84
CA GLN A 178 1.69 -30.50 39.05
C GLN A 178 2.43 -29.91 37.83
N SER A 179 1.84 -28.92 37.17
CA SER A 179 2.46 -28.24 36.02
C SER A 179 3.72 -27.46 36.38
N GLY A 180 3.79 -26.84 37.57
CA GLY A 180 5.00 -26.16 38.03
C GLY A 180 6.09 -27.14 38.46
N GLN A 181 5.71 -28.29 39.04
CA GLN A 181 6.66 -29.36 39.34
C GLN A 181 7.25 -29.94 38.06
N GLN A 182 6.43 -30.17 37.03
CA GLN A 182 6.91 -30.60 35.71
C GLN A 182 7.92 -29.61 35.12
N GLN A 183 7.60 -28.31 35.14
CA GLN A 183 8.52 -27.26 34.67
C GLN A 183 9.86 -27.22 35.42
N LEU A 184 9.89 -27.65 36.69
CA LEU A 184 11.13 -27.68 37.49
C LEU A 184 12.01 -28.90 37.18
N PHE A 185 11.41 -30.05 36.84
CA PHE A 185 12.12 -31.33 36.76
C PHE A 185 12.28 -31.89 35.34
N GLU A 186 11.51 -31.43 34.36
CA GLU A 186 11.62 -31.87 32.96
C GLU A 186 12.57 -30.95 32.16
N VAL A 187 13.62 -31.54 31.57
CA VAL A 187 14.46 -30.87 30.56
C VAL A 187 13.78 -31.00 29.20
N PHE A 188 12.94 -30.03 28.81
CA PHE A 188 12.39 -29.98 27.45
C PHE A 188 12.49 -28.58 26.84
N GLU A 189 12.98 -28.58 25.58
CA GLU A 189 12.97 -27.55 24.52
C GLU A 189 13.36 -26.13 24.92
N GLU A 190 13.99 -25.38 23.99
CA GLU A 190 14.26 -23.95 24.18
C GLU A 190 12.94 -23.20 24.42
N GLN A 191 12.53 -23.07 25.68
CA GLN A 191 11.40 -22.25 26.04
C GLN A 191 11.81 -20.80 25.82
N ARG A 192 11.08 -20.12 24.92
CA ARG A 192 11.27 -18.70 24.62
C ARG A 192 11.52 -17.89 25.91
N ALA A 193 12.59 -17.10 25.91
CA ALA A 193 12.96 -16.27 27.04
C ALA A 193 11.79 -15.34 27.44
N PRO A 194 11.57 -15.12 28.75
CA PRO A 194 10.55 -14.19 29.19
C PRO A 194 10.91 -12.78 28.73
N VAL A 195 9.91 -12.02 28.29
CA VAL A 195 10.09 -10.66 27.77
C VAL A 195 10.65 -9.73 28.85
N ARG A 196 11.73 -9.02 28.50
CA ARG A 196 12.30 -7.94 29.29
C ARG A 196 12.09 -6.61 28.55
N TYR A 197 11.49 -5.61 29.20
CA TYR A 197 11.15 -4.36 28.51
C TYR A 197 12.36 -3.48 28.19
N THR A 198 13.44 -3.62 28.95
CA THR A 198 14.69 -2.89 28.71
C THR A 198 15.35 -3.26 27.38
N ASP A 199 15.04 -4.43 26.82
CA ASP A 199 15.56 -4.89 25.52
C ASP A 199 15.06 -4.02 24.35
N PHE A 200 13.97 -3.27 24.57
CA PHE A 200 13.37 -2.36 23.59
C PHE A 200 13.78 -0.90 23.78
N LEU A 201 14.70 -0.61 24.72
CA LEU A 201 15.19 0.75 24.90
C LEU A 201 15.96 1.22 23.65
N PRO A 202 15.81 2.49 23.25
CA PRO A 202 16.61 3.07 22.18
C PRO A 202 18.08 3.15 22.62
N GLN A 203 18.95 2.76 21.70
CA GLN A 203 20.40 2.73 21.85
C GLN A 203 21.06 3.69 20.88
N ARG A 204 22.34 3.98 21.15
CA ARG A 204 23.20 4.80 20.29
C ARG A 204 23.74 3.96 19.14
N LYS A 205 23.75 4.52 17.93
CA LYS A 205 24.42 3.95 16.75
C LYS A 205 25.20 5.02 15.99
N THR A 206 26.39 4.71 15.51
CA THR A 206 27.10 5.61 14.59
C THR A 206 26.64 5.36 13.15
N LEU A 207 26.18 6.42 12.49
CA LEU A 207 25.76 6.39 11.09
C LEU A 207 26.96 6.39 10.14
N ALA A 208 26.72 6.05 8.87
CA ALA A 208 27.77 5.94 7.85
C ALA A 208 28.54 7.25 7.59
N ASP A 209 27.91 8.40 7.84
CA ASP A 209 28.52 9.72 7.75
C ASP A 209 29.28 10.14 9.02
N GLY A 210 29.35 9.25 10.02
CA GLY A 210 29.97 9.49 11.33
C GLY A 210 29.09 10.23 12.33
N SER A 211 27.86 10.61 11.97
CA SER A 211 26.92 11.24 12.87
C SER A 211 26.27 10.24 13.84
N LEU A 212 25.61 10.77 14.87
CA LEU A 212 24.94 10.00 15.91
C LEU A 212 23.50 9.69 15.49
N GLY A 213 23.15 8.40 15.40
CA GLY A 213 21.81 7.90 15.16
C GLY A 213 21.24 7.10 16.33
N ILE A 214 19.99 6.70 16.18
CA ILE A 214 19.27 5.83 17.12
C ILE A 214 19.15 4.42 16.55
N GLU A 215 19.40 3.42 17.39
CA GLU A 215 19.05 2.04 17.11
C GLU A 215 17.98 1.55 18.09
N ASN A 216 16.89 1.03 17.55
CA ASN A 216 15.78 0.40 18.26
C ASN A 216 15.10 -0.61 17.33
N LEU A 217 13.99 -1.21 17.75
CA LEU A 217 13.33 -2.22 16.92
C LEU A 217 12.81 -1.66 15.58
N TYR A 218 12.31 -0.42 15.55
CA TYR A 218 11.79 0.21 14.34
C TYR A 218 12.88 0.54 13.32
N THR A 219 13.96 1.17 13.77
CA THR A 219 15.11 1.53 12.92
C THR A 219 15.80 0.28 12.37
N ARG A 220 15.92 -0.79 13.17
CA ARG A 220 16.40 -2.10 12.66
C ARG A 220 15.47 -2.72 11.62
N ALA A 221 14.16 -2.62 11.82
CA ALA A 221 13.18 -3.19 10.90
C ALA A 221 13.06 -2.41 9.58
N THR A 222 13.34 -1.10 9.59
CA THR A 222 13.02 -0.21 8.45
C THR A 222 14.20 0.51 7.82
N GLY A 223 15.31 0.68 8.55
CA GLY A 223 16.37 1.64 8.21
C GLY A 223 15.94 3.11 8.25
N GLN A 224 14.71 3.41 8.72
CA GLN A 224 14.14 4.76 8.79
C GLN A 224 14.17 5.30 10.23
N ARG A 225 14.13 6.63 10.36
CA ARG A 225 14.09 7.32 11.66
C ARG A 225 12.77 7.01 12.39
N PRO A 226 12.75 6.90 13.74
CA PRO A 226 11.59 6.44 14.52
C PRO A 226 10.49 7.49 14.70
N VAL A 227 10.26 8.32 13.68
CA VAL A 227 9.20 9.33 13.60
C VAL A 227 8.51 9.19 12.25
N ILE A 228 7.18 9.11 12.24
CA ILE A 228 6.39 8.79 11.05
C ILE A 228 5.45 9.95 10.71
N LEU A 229 5.32 10.27 9.42
CA LEU A 229 4.23 11.09 8.89
C LEU A 229 3.04 10.16 8.53
N PRO A 230 1.96 10.12 9.34
CA PRO A 230 0.87 9.17 9.14
C PRO A 230 -0.09 9.61 8.03
N GLY A 231 -0.90 8.67 7.54
CA GLY A 231 -1.93 8.93 6.54
C GLY A 231 -3.08 9.75 7.11
N MET A 232 -3.33 10.92 6.54
CA MET A 232 -4.36 11.87 6.97
C MET A 232 -5.10 12.44 5.76
N THR A 233 -6.41 12.25 5.71
CA THR A 233 -7.26 13.05 4.84
C THR A 233 -7.71 14.30 5.61
N PRO A 234 -7.41 15.53 5.13
CA PRO A 234 -6.89 15.86 3.80
C PRO A 234 -5.37 16.02 3.67
N THR A 235 -4.60 16.19 4.74
CA THR A 235 -3.20 16.68 4.67
C THR A 235 -2.24 15.86 3.81
N THR A 236 -2.22 14.53 3.95
CA THR A 236 -1.26 13.67 3.23
C THR A 236 -1.88 12.96 2.02
N VAL A 237 -2.98 13.48 1.49
CA VAL A 237 -3.43 13.13 0.13
C VAL A 237 -2.55 13.79 -0.94
N GLU A 238 -1.73 14.76 -0.52
CA GLU A 238 -0.86 15.59 -1.35
C GLU A 238 0.57 15.05 -1.35
N VAL A 239 1.17 14.98 -2.55
CA VAL A 239 2.52 14.44 -2.73
C VAL A 239 3.61 15.30 -2.10
N PRO A 240 3.61 16.65 -2.17
CA PRO A 240 4.74 17.46 -1.69
C PRO A 240 5.15 17.18 -0.24
N ILE A 241 4.20 17.10 0.69
CA ILE A 241 4.50 16.79 2.10
C ILE A 241 4.98 15.34 2.29
N VAL A 242 4.38 14.39 1.57
CA VAL A 242 4.72 12.97 1.64
C VAL A 242 6.14 12.72 1.10
N ALA A 243 6.46 13.31 -0.05
CA ALA A 243 7.77 13.22 -0.67
C ALA A 243 8.85 13.94 0.16
N ALA A 244 8.58 15.14 0.67
CA ALA A 244 9.52 15.86 1.53
C ALA A 244 9.89 15.08 2.79
N ALA A 245 8.92 14.45 3.46
CA ALA A 245 9.19 13.60 4.63
C ALA A 245 9.97 12.32 4.26
N ALA A 246 9.60 11.65 3.16
CA ALA A 246 10.31 10.46 2.70
C ALA A 246 11.77 10.76 2.31
N ASN A 247 12.00 11.85 1.58
CA ASN A 247 13.32 12.29 1.15
C ASN A 247 14.22 12.61 2.37
N ALA A 248 13.65 13.15 3.43
CA ALA A 248 14.33 13.39 4.70
C ALA A 248 14.64 12.12 5.53
N GLY A 249 14.17 10.94 5.10
CA GLY A 249 14.45 9.66 5.78
C GLY A 249 13.48 9.27 6.87
N PHE A 250 12.25 9.79 6.80
CA PHE A 250 11.13 9.38 7.63
C PHE A 250 10.17 8.51 6.81
N THR A 251 9.52 7.54 7.46
CA THR A 251 8.39 6.87 6.83
C THR A 251 7.24 7.87 6.67
N SER A 252 6.70 7.96 5.45
CA SER A 252 5.54 8.78 5.14
C SER A 252 4.45 7.97 4.46
N GLU A 253 3.21 8.30 4.82
CA GLU A 253 2.01 7.64 4.33
C GLU A 253 1.20 8.54 3.38
N LEU A 254 0.97 8.08 2.14
CA LEU A 254 0.01 8.72 1.23
C LEU A 254 -1.41 8.31 1.62
N ALA A 255 -2.27 9.28 1.93
CA ALA A 255 -3.65 9.03 2.34
C ALA A 255 -4.54 8.60 1.16
N GLY A 256 -5.09 7.39 1.24
CA GLY A 256 -6.01 6.81 0.26
C GLY A 256 -7.36 7.52 0.18
N GLY A 257 -7.80 8.18 1.26
CA GLY A 257 -9.10 8.87 1.30
C GLY A 257 -9.30 9.95 0.24
N GLY A 258 -8.21 10.52 -0.32
CA GLY A 258 -8.26 11.47 -1.44
C GLY A 258 -8.17 10.84 -2.83
N GLN A 259 -7.87 9.54 -2.91
CA GLN A 259 -7.57 8.82 -4.17
C GLN A 259 -8.84 8.17 -4.73
N VAL A 260 -9.85 8.98 -5.01
CA VAL A 260 -11.24 8.51 -5.22
C VAL A 260 -11.52 7.96 -6.62
N SER A 261 -10.58 8.07 -7.55
CA SER A 261 -10.69 7.54 -8.92
C SER A 261 -9.34 7.05 -9.43
N GLU A 262 -9.34 6.18 -10.43
CA GLU A 262 -8.12 5.69 -11.07
C GLU A 262 -7.27 6.82 -11.65
N ARG A 263 -7.90 7.83 -12.29
CA ARG A 263 -7.20 8.99 -12.84
C ARG A 263 -6.42 9.75 -11.76
N ILE A 264 -7.07 10.07 -10.64
CA ILE A 264 -6.41 10.81 -9.54
C ILE A 264 -5.26 9.98 -8.99
N PHE A 265 -5.49 8.69 -8.74
CA PHE A 265 -4.47 7.80 -8.21
C PHE A 265 -3.23 7.75 -9.11
N TRP A 266 -3.39 7.56 -10.43
CA TRP A 266 -2.24 7.48 -11.34
C TRP A 266 -1.48 8.80 -11.49
N LEU A 267 -2.19 9.93 -11.59
CA LEU A 267 -1.54 11.26 -11.58
C LEU A 267 -0.72 11.49 -10.29
N ARG A 268 -1.19 10.95 -9.15
CA ARG A 268 -0.45 11.01 -7.88
C ARG A 268 0.76 10.09 -7.87
N MET A 269 0.68 8.93 -8.51
CA MET A 269 1.83 8.03 -8.68
C MET A 269 2.91 8.68 -9.55
N GLU A 270 2.52 9.34 -10.64
CA GLU A 270 3.43 10.12 -11.49
C GLU A 270 4.10 11.25 -10.71
N GLU A 271 3.31 12.05 -9.98
CA GLU A 271 3.83 13.14 -9.14
C GLU A 271 4.78 12.62 -8.04
N LEU A 272 4.50 11.46 -7.44
CA LEU A 272 5.40 10.81 -6.47
C LEU A 272 6.72 10.40 -7.12
N ALA A 273 6.68 9.76 -8.29
CA ALA A 273 7.88 9.37 -9.02
C ALA A 273 8.71 10.59 -9.46
N GLU A 274 8.09 11.75 -9.67
CA GLU A 274 8.79 13.01 -9.97
C GLU A 274 9.49 13.63 -8.75
N GLN A 275 8.88 13.56 -7.56
CA GLN A 275 9.33 14.30 -6.38
C GLN A 275 10.16 13.46 -5.39
N LEU A 276 10.04 12.14 -5.42
CA LEU A 276 10.84 11.27 -4.57
C LEU A 276 12.27 11.17 -5.08
N GLU A 277 13.21 11.21 -4.13
CA GLU A 277 14.59 10.87 -4.42
C GLU A 277 14.72 9.38 -4.78
N PRO A 278 15.66 9.03 -5.67
CA PRO A 278 15.91 7.64 -6.03
C PRO A 278 16.07 6.72 -4.81
N GLY A 279 15.28 5.63 -4.77
CA GLY A 279 15.29 4.64 -3.69
C GLY A 279 14.41 4.98 -2.48
N ARG A 280 13.79 6.16 -2.45
CA ARG A 280 12.76 6.46 -1.45
C ARG A 280 11.45 5.82 -1.83
N GLU A 281 10.79 5.23 -0.84
CA GLU A 281 9.48 4.61 -0.97
C GLU A 281 8.54 5.13 0.11
N ILE A 282 7.25 5.07 -0.18
CA ILE A 282 6.18 5.52 0.72
C ILE A 282 5.26 4.37 1.06
N VAL A 283 4.49 4.54 2.13
CA VAL A 283 3.43 3.61 2.54
C VAL A 283 2.09 4.16 2.06
N PHE A 284 1.19 3.30 1.59
CA PHE A 284 -0.16 3.73 1.22
C PHE A 284 -1.14 3.51 2.38
N ASN A 285 -1.86 4.53 2.81
CA ASN A 285 -2.86 4.41 3.87
C ASN A 285 -4.24 4.11 3.28
N ALA A 286 -4.76 2.91 3.55
CA ALA A 286 -6.05 2.43 3.01
C ALA A 286 -7.14 2.39 4.11
N LEU A 287 -8.38 2.71 3.72
CA LEU A 287 -9.54 2.75 4.61
C LEU A 287 -10.35 1.46 4.48
N TYR A 288 -10.25 0.55 5.46
CA TYR A 288 -10.88 -0.77 5.39
C TYR A 288 -12.42 -0.73 5.43
N LEU A 289 -13.00 0.16 6.26
CA LEU A 289 -14.46 0.29 6.39
C LEU A 289 -15.12 1.13 5.28
N ASP A 290 -14.37 1.68 4.32
CA ASP A 290 -14.95 2.28 3.10
C ASP A 290 -14.90 1.24 1.97
N PRO A 291 -16.01 0.54 1.66
CA PRO A 291 -15.97 -0.57 0.71
C PRO A 291 -15.63 -0.13 -0.71
N TYR A 292 -15.97 1.12 -1.08
CA TYR A 292 -15.68 1.64 -2.41
C TYR A 292 -14.18 1.88 -2.57
N LEU A 293 -13.57 2.60 -1.62
CA LEU A 293 -12.12 2.86 -1.66
C LEU A 293 -11.32 1.58 -1.46
N TRP A 294 -11.74 0.69 -0.56
CA TRP A 294 -11.08 -0.61 -0.39
C TRP A 294 -11.12 -1.46 -1.67
N ASP A 295 -12.25 -1.50 -2.37
CA ASP A 295 -12.37 -2.19 -3.66
C ASP A 295 -11.46 -1.58 -4.73
N LEU A 296 -11.40 -0.24 -4.78
CA LEU A 296 -10.58 0.50 -5.74
C LEU A 296 -9.08 0.31 -5.47
N HIS A 297 -8.64 0.47 -4.22
CA HIS A 297 -7.22 0.49 -3.87
C HIS A 297 -6.61 -0.90 -3.72
N VAL A 298 -7.34 -1.84 -3.11
CA VAL A 298 -6.76 -3.11 -2.64
C VAL A 298 -7.48 -4.34 -3.19
N ARG A 299 -8.81 -4.44 -3.10
CA ARG A 299 -9.50 -5.74 -3.28
C ARG A 299 -9.89 -6.10 -4.72
N LYS A 300 -10.64 -5.25 -5.43
CA LYS A 300 -11.22 -5.58 -6.75
C LYS A 300 -10.41 -5.01 -7.90
N THR A 301 -10.16 -3.71 -7.88
CA THR A 301 -9.34 -3.04 -8.90
C THR A 301 -7.86 -3.18 -8.55
N GLY A 302 -7.51 -3.16 -7.26
CA GLY A 302 -6.15 -3.41 -6.77
C GLY A 302 -5.13 -2.40 -7.29
N LEU A 303 -5.47 -1.10 -7.30
CA LEU A 303 -4.61 -0.06 -7.86
C LEU A 303 -3.23 -0.01 -7.20
N VAL A 304 -3.14 -0.26 -5.89
CA VAL A 304 -1.85 -0.22 -5.17
C VAL A 304 -0.94 -1.37 -5.64
N GLN A 305 -1.49 -2.58 -5.79
CA GLN A 305 -0.74 -3.71 -6.33
C GLN A 305 -0.33 -3.50 -7.79
N LYS A 306 -1.23 -2.94 -8.61
CA LYS A 306 -0.91 -2.56 -9.99
C LYS A 306 0.22 -1.53 -10.03
N ALA A 307 0.18 -0.51 -9.17
CA ALA A 307 1.23 0.50 -9.08
C ALA A 307 2.58 -0.10 -8.69
N ARG A 308 2.58 -0.99 -7.68
CA ARG A 308 3.79 -1.72 -7.26
C ARG A 308 4.37 -2.57 -8.40
N LYS A 309 3.52 -3.28 -9.14
CA LYS A 309 3.91 -4.07 -10.33
C LYS A 309 4.47 -3.18 -11.45
N ALA A 310 3.92 -1.99 -11.65
CA ALA A 310 4.45 -0.98 -12.58
C ALA A 310 5.75 -0.31 -12.11
N GLY A 311 6.23 -0.61 -10.90
CA GLY A 311 7.49 -0.09 -10.37
C GLY A 311 7.38 1.18 -9.53
N TYR A 312 6.17 1.66 -9.25
CA TYR A 312 5.97 2.85 -8.40
C TYR A 312 6.43 2.60 -6.95
N PRO A 313 6.88 3.65 -6.25
CA PRO A 313 7.62 3.55 -4.99
C PRO A 313 6.70 3.34 -3.77
N ILE A 314 5.86 2.30 -3.79
CA ILE A 314 5.03 1.90 -2.65
C ILE A 314 5.64 0.67 -1.99
N CYS A 315 6.11 0.79 -0.75
CA CYS A 315 6.75 -0.31 -0.02
C CYS A 315 5.84 -1.04 0.98
N GLY A 316 4.59 -0.61 1.14
CA GLY A 316 3.68 -1.19 2.10
C GLY A 316 2.34 -0.48 2.21
N ILE A 317 1.44 -1.04 3.02
CA ILE A 317 0.13 -0.45 3.30
C ILE A 317 -0.11 -0.33 4.81
N THR A 318 -0.66 0.82 5.22
CA THR A 318 -1.30 0.99 6.53
C THR A 318 -2.80 0.76 6.38
N ILE A 319 -3.32 -0.32 6.97
CA ILE A 319 -4.75 -0.62 7.02
C ILE A 319 -5.35 0.10 8.22
N SER A 320 -6.21 1.07 7.94
CA SER A 320 -6.83 1.93 8.95
C SER A 320 -8.36 1.88 8.86
N ALA A 321 -9.01 2.54 9.83
CA ALA A 321 -10.46 2.60 9.95
C ALA A 321 -11.11 1.20 9.88
N GLY A 322 -10.62 0.25 10.69
CA GLY A 322 -11.09 -1.14 10.72
C GLY A 322 -9.93 -2.14 10.65
N LEU A 323 -10.23 -3.41 10.96
CA LEU A 323 -9.29 -4.52 10.80
C LEU A 323 -9.97 -5.68 10.05
N PRO A 324 -9.26 -6.35 9.14
CA PRO A 324 -9.73 -7.59 8.53
C PRO A 324 -9.78 -8.75 9.53
N GLU A 325 -10.51 -9.80 9.18
CA GLU A 325 -10.46 -11.06 9.91
C GLU A 325 -9.09 -11.72 9.76
N THR A 326 -8.68 -12.55 10.72
CA THR A 326 -7.31 -13.08 10.81
C THR A 326 -6.87 -13.80 9.53
N SER A 327 -7.73 -14.66 8.98
CA SER A 327 -7.41 -15.41 7.75
C SER A 327 -7.35 -14.54 6.49
N GLU A 328 -8.10 -13.44 6.44
CA GLU A 328 -8.05 -12.47 5.36
C GLU A 328 -6.77 -11.63 5.47
N ALA A 329 -6.41 -11.20 6.68
CA ALA A 329 -5.18 -10.46 6.95
C ALA A 329 -3.94 -11.24 6.49
N VAL A 330 -3.84 -12.54 6.80
CA VAL A 330 -2.71 -13.39 6.38
C VAL A 330 -2.60 -13.42 4.85
N LYS A 331 -3.71 -13.63 4.13
CA LYS A 331 -3.70 -13.64 2.66
C LYS A 331 -3.25 -12.30 2.07
N ILE A 332 -3.70 -11.20 2.65
CA ILE A 332 -3.30 -9.85 2.25
C ILE A 332 -1.80 -9.65 2.47
N LEU A 333 -1.26 -10.07 3.62
CA LEU A 333 0.17 -9.96 3.93
C LEU A 333 1.03 -10.84 2.99
N ASP A 334 0.59 -12.07 2.69
CA ASP A 334 1.27 -12.95 1.74
C ASP A 334 1.29 -12.35 0.32
N GLU A 335 0.18 -11.76 -0.13
CA GLU A 335 0.11 -11.06 -1.41
C GLU A 335 1.06 -9.85 -1.43
N PHE A 336 1.03 -9.01 -0.39
CA PHE A 336 1.92 -7.84 -0.30
C PHE A 336 3.40 -8.24 -0.27
N ALA A 337 3.76 -9.26 0.50
CA ALA A 337 5.12 -9.80 0.52
C ALA A 337 5.57 -10.29 -0.87
N SER A 338 4.68 -10.97 -1.62
CA SER A 338 4.99 -11.40 -3.00
C SER A 338 5.27 -10.25 -3.98
N LEU A 339 4.80 -9.04 -3.66
CA LEU A 339 5.05 -7.81 -4.43
C LEU A 339 6.24 -7.01 -3.88
N GLY A 340 6.94 -7.51 -2.86
CA GLY A 340 8.01 -6.82 -2.16
C GLY A 340 7.50 -5.62 -1.34
N MET A 341 6.24 -5.67 -0.87
CA MET A 341 5.67 -4.71 0.06
C MET A 341 5.80 -5.25 1.48
N TRP A 342 6.81 -4.77 2.22
CA TRP A 342 7.25 -5.30 3.51
C TRP A 342 6.84 -4.43 4.71
N LEU A 343 6.54 -3.14 4.49
CA LEU A 343 6.20 -2.20 5.57
C LEU A 343 4.67 -2.11 5.75
N ASN A 344 4.07 -3.16 6.30
CA ASN A 344 2.61 -3.26 6.45
C ASN A 344 2.15 -3.02 7.90
N ALA A 345 1.21 -2.10 8.08
CA ALA A 345 0.74 -1.68 9.39
C ALA A 345 -0.76 -1.90 9.58
N PHE A 346 -1.16 -2.24 10.80
CA PHE A 346 -2.55 -2.19 11.26
C PHE A 346 -2.72 -1.05 12.26
N LYS A 347 -3.84 -0.32 12.18
CA LYS A 347 -4.15 0.79 13.09
C LYS A 347 -5.25 0.42 14.11
N PRO A 348 -4.95 -0.34 15.18
CA PRO A 348 -5.93 -0.66 16.22
C PRO A 348 -6.18 0.55 17.14
N GLY A 349 -7.44 0.77 17.52
CA GLY A 349 -7.85 1.83 18.47
C GLY A 349 -8.42 1.29 19.79
N THR A 350 -8.47 -0.04 19.97
CA THR A 350 -9.03 -0.71 21.17
C THR A 350 -8.22 -1.94 21.55
N VAL A 351 -8.28 -2.36 22.82
CA VAL A 351 -7.60 -3.59 23.29
C VAL A 351 -8.10 -4.85 22.55
N ALA A 352 -9.38 -4.90 22.15
CA ALA A 352 -9.91 -6.01 21.36
C ALA A 352 -9.28 -6.08 19.96
N GLN A 353 -9.09 -4.94 19.31
CA GLN A 353 -8.39 -4.85 18.04
C GLN A 353 -6.89 -5.19 18.19
N VAL A 354 -6.24 -4.78 19.27
CA VAL A 354 -4.85 -5.19 19.53
C VAL A 354 -4.72 -6.71 19.66
N LYS A 355 -5.63 -7.36 20.40
CA LYS A 355 -5.67 -8.83 20.48
C LYS A 355 -5.81 -9.48 19.10
N ARG A 356 -6.64 -8.90 18.23
CA ARG A 356 -6.78 -9.38 16.85
C ARG A 356 -5.47 -9.24 16.06
N VAL A 357 -4.75 -8.13 16.20
CA VAL A 357 -3.42 -7.97 15.57
C VAL A 357 -2.42 -9.01 16.11
N VAL A 358 -2.46 -9.31 17.42
CA VAL A 358 -1.64 -10.39 18.01
C VAL A 358 -2.03 -11.78 17.45
N GLU A 359 -3.32 -12.03 17.21
CA GLU A 359 -3.78 -13.27 16.55
C GLU A 359 -3.28 -13.36 15.10
N ILE A 360 -3.28 -12.24 14.36
CA ILE A 360 -2.71 -12.16 13.01
C ILE A 360 -1.21 -12.45 13.05
N ALA A 361 -0.45 -11.81 13.94
CA ALA A 361 0.99 -12.01 14.07
C ALA A 361 1.38 -13.46 14.38
N LYS A 362 0.57 -14.16 15.20
CA LYS A 362 0.76 -15.59 15.48
C LYS A 362 0.45 -16.48 14.27
N ALA A 363 -0.51 -16.08 13.44
CA ALA A 363 -0.88 -16.82 12.23
C ALA A 363 0.07 -16.54 11.05
N ALA A 364 0.86 -15.47 11.12
CA ALA A 364 1.79 -15.00 10.11
C ALA A 364 3.19 -14.70 10.71
N PRO A 365 3.86 -15.70 11.33
CA PRO A 365 5.14 -15.49 12.03
C PRO A 365 6.29 -15.04 11.10
N GLN A 366 6.19 -15.30 9.80
CA GLN A 366 7.15 -14.88 8.78
C GLN A 366 7.08 -13.39 8.43
N HIS A 367 5.99 -12.70 8.79
CA HIS A 367 5.76 -11.30 8.45
C HIS A 367 6.05 -10.39 9.62
N THR A 368 6.85 -9.35 9.41
CA THR A 368 6.96 -8.22 10.33
C THR A 368 5.73 -7.31 10.18
N ILE A 369 5.01 -7.06 11.27
CA ILE A 369 3.77 -6.29 11.27
C ILE A 369 3.93 -5.07 12.18
N PHE A 370 3.65 -3.90 11.62
CA PHE A 370 3.66 -2.64 12.36
C PHE A 370 2.29 -2.40 13.02
N VAL A 371 2.30 -1.99 14.28
CA VAL A 371 1.10 -1.71 15.07
C VAL A 371 1.04 -0.22 15.29
N HIS A 372 0.18 0.49 14.57
CA HIS A 372 -0.05 1.94 14.73
C HIS A 372 -1.12 2.15 15.79
N LEU A 373 -0.73 2.11 17.07
CA LEU A 373 -1.65 2.28 18.19
C LEU A 373 -1.97 3.76 18.40
N GLU A 374 -3.23 4.16 18.22
CA GLU A 374 -3.64 5.56 18.31
C GLU A 374 -4.57 5.82 19.50
N GLY A 375 -4.24 6.83 20.30
CA GLY A 375 -5.09 7.33 21.38
C GLY A 375 -6.26 8.17 20.88
N GLY A 376 -7.37 8.17 21.61
CA GLY A 376 -8.59 8.87 21.23
C GLY A 376 -8.58 10.39 21.41
N LYS A 377 -7.45 10.97 21.82
CA LYS A 377 -7.19 12.42 21.71
C LYS A 377 -6.52 12.81 20.39
N ALA A 378 -6.45 11.90 19.43
CA ALA A 378 -6.00 12.18 18.07
C ALA A 378 -6.91 13.20 17.35
N GLY A 379 -6.35 13.83 16.31
CA GLY A 379 -7.11 14.67 15.38
C GLY A 379 -7.95 13.84 14.41
N GLY A 380 -8.92 14.48 13.76
CA GLY A 380 -9.86 13.79 12.89
C GLY A 380 -10.78 12.83 13.64
N HIS A 381 -11.07 11.68 13.01
CA HIS A 381 -11.85 10.61 13.63
C HIS A 381 -11.10 10.04 14.83
N HIS A 382 -11.79 9.91 15.95
CA HIS A 382 -11.14 9.49 17.19
C HIS A 382 -11.93 8.40 17.93
N SER A 383 -11.22 7.61 18.74
CA SER A 383 -11.81 6.68 19.69
C SER A 383 -12.14 7.40 21.01
N TRP A 384 -12.69 6.67 21.99
CA TRP A 384 -12.87 7.14 23.37
C TRP A 384 -11.85 6.54 24.34
N GLU A 385 -10.74 6.02 23.82
CA GLU A 385 -9.73 5.29 24.57
C GLU A 385 -8.50 6.16 24.85
N ASP A 386 -7.93 6.06 26.06
CA ASP A 386 -6.74 6.81 26.46
C ASP A 386 -5.47 6.04 26.07
N LEU A 387 -4.47 6.72 25.47
CA LEU A 387 -3.27 6.07 24.95
C LEU A 387 -2.51 5.31 26.03
N ASP A 388 -2.28 5.95 27.19
CA ASP A 388 -1.53 5.34 28.28
C ASP A 388 -2.27 4.12 28.84
N GLN A 389 -3.60 4.18 28.98
CA GLN A 389 -4.38 3.01 29.40
C GLN A 389 -4.36 1.89 28.36
N LEU A 390 -4.46 2.22 27.06
CA LEU A 390 -4.34 1.22 25.99
C LEU A 390 -2.99 0.51 26.05
N LEU A 391 -1.90 1.26 26.22
CA LEU A 391 -0.56 0.70 26.36
C LEU A 391 -0.46 -0.16 27.64
N LEU A 392 -0.88 0.33 28.80
CA LEU A 392 -0.82 -0.45 30.05
C LEU A 392 -1.57 -1.79 29.96
N GLU A 393 -2.66 -1.87 29.20
CA GLU A 393 -3.45 -3.09 29.04
C GLU A 393 -2.91 -4.04 27.96
N SER A 394 -2.16 -3.53 26.98
CA SER A 394 -1.79 -4.29 25.77
C SER A 394 -0.30 -4.42 25.49
N TYR A 395 0.55 -3.61 26.13
CA TYR A 395 2.00 -3.57 25.85
C TYR A 395 2.66 -4.94 26.01
N HIS A 396 2.39 -5.66 27.10
CA HIS A 396 2.99 -6.98 27.34
C HIS A 396 2.66 -8.00 26.25
N MET A 397 1.39 -8.07 25.82
CA MET A 397 0.98 -9.06 24.79
C MET A 397 1.54 -8.73 23.40
N ILE A 398 1.80 -7.45 23.13
CA ILE A 398 2.49 -7.02 21.91
C ILE A 398 3.95 -7.46 21.99
N ARG A 399 4.65 -7.15 23.08
CA ARG A 399 6.07 -7.50 23.27
C ARG A 399 6.34 -9.01 23.37
N GLU A 400 5.32 -9.83 23.66
CA GLU A 400 5.42 -11.30 23.56
C GLU A 400 5.56 -11.82 22.12
N GLN A 401 5.28 -11.00 21.10
CA GLN A 401 5.45 -11.37 19.69
C GLN A 401 6.70 -10.68 19.12
N SER A 402 7.63 -11.45 18.55
CA SER A 402 8.89 -10.91 17.96
C SER A 402 8.66 -10.17 16.65
N ASN A 403 7.60 -10.51 15.93
CA ASN A 403 7.29 -9.97 14.62
C ASN A 403 6.35 -8.76 14.69
N LEU A 404 6.16 -8.15 15.87
CA LEU A 404 5.40 -6.91 16.04
C LEU A 404 6.30 -5.72 16.35
N VAL A 405 6.10 -4.63 15.61
CA VAL A 405 6.76 -3.33 15.84
C VAL A 405 5.71 -2.32 16.32
N LEU A 406 5.87 -1.77 17.52
CA LEU A 406 4.91 -0.89 18.18
C LEU A 406 5.19 0.59 17.88
N CYS A 407 4.33 1.19 17.07
CA CYS A 407 4.32 2.63 16.78
C CYS A 407 3.12 3.29 17.48
N VAL A 408 3.29 4.49 18.04
CA VAL A 408 2.20 5.15 18.78
C VAL A 408 1.95 6.58 18.34
N GLY A 409 0.71 7.03 18.51
CA GLY A 409 0.33 8.41 18.27
C GLY A 409 -1.01 8.77 18.88
N GLY A 410 -1.46 9.99 18.60
CA GLY A 410 -2.67 10.57 19.19
C GLY A 410 -2.36 11.34 20.48
N GLY A 411 -2.26 12.67 20.35
CA GLY A 411 -2.02 13.58 21.48
C GLY A 411 -0.55 13.92 21.77
N ILE A 412 0.37 13.60 20.86
CA ILE A 412 1.78 14.03 20.96
C ILE A 412 1.88 15.47 20.50
N ALA A 413 2.26 16.38 21.41
CA ALA A 413 2.33 17.82 21.14
C ALA A 413 3.77 18.33 21.01
N ASP A 414 4.71 17.74 21.74
CA ASP A 414 6.08 18.23 21.88
C ASP A 414 7.06 17.06 21.97
N GLU A 415 8.34 17.39 21.83
CA GLU A 415 9.47 16.48 21.83
C GLU A 415 9.57 15.71 23.13
N ASP A 416 9.34 16.37 24.27
CA ASP A 416 9.37 15.74 25.60
C ASP A 416 8.40 14.56 25.64
N ARG A 417 7.15 14.76 25.20
CA ARG A 417 6.18 13.67 25.13
C ARG A 417 6.59 12.57 24.16
N GLY A 418 7.22 12.93 23.03
CA GLY A 418 7.77 11.95 22.09
C GLY A 418 8.87 11.09 22.73
N VAL A 419 9.82 11.73 23.41
CA VAL A 419 10.94 11.08 24.11
C VAL A 419 10.44 10.19 25.25
N GLU A 420 9.51 10.66 26.08
CA GLU A 420 8.90 9.87 27.15
C GLU A 420 8.32 8.54 26.64
N LEU A 421 7.66 8.57 25.48
CA LEU A 421 7.09 7.38 24.84
C LEU A 421 8.19 6.45 24.30
N LEU A 422 9.17 7.01 23.58
CA LEU A 422 10.27 6.26 22.95
C LEU A 422 11.21 5.63 23.96
N ASN A 423 11.52 6.29 25.07
CA ASN A 423 12.38 5.75 26.13
C ASN A 423 11.59 5.01 27.24
N GLY A 424 10.26 5.13 27.26
CA GLY A 424 9.38 4.40 28.16
C GLY A 424 9.15 5.04 29.54
N SER A 425 9.74 6.20 29.82
CA SER A 425 9.60 6.90 31.12
C SER A 425 8.16 7.37 31.39
N TRP A 426 7.31 7.48 30.36
CA TRP A 426 5.88 7.77 30.52
C TRP A 426 5.17 6.83 31.52
N SER A 427 5.70 5.62 31.67
CA SER A 427 5.13 4.56 32.50
C SER A 427 5.44 4.72 34.00
N ASP A 428 6.44 5.54 34.36
CA ASP A 428 6.90 5.74 35.74
C ASP A 428 5.79 6.28 36.65
N LYS A 429 4.95 7.19 36.12
CA LYS A 429 3.79 7.75 36.85
C LYS A 429 2.74 6.70 37.24
N TYR A 430 2.77 5.54 36.60
CA TYR A 430 1.90 4.40 36.93
C TYR A 430 2.57 3.35 37.83
N GLY A 431 3.84 3.58 38.20
CA GLY A 431 4.63 2.68 39.01
C GLY A 431 4.71 1.30 38.37
N VAL A 432 5.18 1.21 37.13
CA VAL A 432 5.49 -0.03 36.37
C VAL A 432 6.86 0.15 35.68
N PRO A 433 7.54 -0.94 35.25
CA PRO A 433 8.82 -0.81 34.54
C PRO A 433 8.68 0.00 33.25
N ALA A 434 9.77 0.66 32.83
CA ALA A 434 9.82 1.45 31.60
C ALA A 434 9.24 0.68 30.40
N MET A 435 8.36 1.33 29.63
CA MET A 435 7.65 0.73 28.49
C MET A 435 7.97 1.50 27.19
N PRO A 436 9.21 1.40 26.66
CA PRO A 436 9.60 2.10 25.43
C PRO A 436 8.79 1.63 24.24
N VAL A 437 8.42 2.54 23.34
CA VAL A 437 7.79 2.24 22.04
C VAL A 437 8.83 2.36 20.92
N ASP A 438 8.55 1.79 19.75
CA ASP A 438 9.55 1.68 18.69
C ASP A 438 9.55 2.91 17.75
N ALA A 439 8.40 3.56 17.57
CA ALA A 439 8.29 4.82 16.85
C ALA A 439 7.09 5.65 17.31
N VAL A 440 7.13 6.95 17.01
CA VAL A 440 5.99 7.86 17.18
C VAL A 440 5.49 8.39 15.84
N PHE A 441 4.19 8.61 15.69
CA PHE A 441 3.63 9.22 14.48
C PHE A 441 2.90 10.53 14.79
N LEU A 442 3.18 11.55 13.97
CA LEU A 442 2.78 12.94 14.22
C LEU A 442 1.77 13.41 13.17
N GLY A 443 0.49 13.44 13.54
CA GLY A 443 -0.56 13.91 12.65
C GLY A 443 -0.75 15.43 12.69
N THR A 444 -1.44 15.92 13.71
CA THR A 444 -1.88 17.32 13.84
C THR A 444 -0.78 18.37 13.65
N LEU A 445 0.42 18.12 14.17
CA LEU A 445 1.54 19.06 14.06
C LEU A 445 1.95 19.32 12.61
N THR A 446 1.73 18.36 11.72
CA THR A 446 2.12 18.45 10.30
C THR A 446 1.11 19.18 9.42
N MET A 447 -0.10 19.46 9.94
CA MET A 447 -1.18 20.12 9.21
C MET A 447 -0.83 21.56 8.79
N ALA A 448 0.11 22.21 9.49
CA ALA A 448 0.59 23.55 9.15
C ALA A 448 2.03 23.57 8.62
N CYS A 449 2.58 22.43 8.22
CA CYS A 449 3.91 22.38 7.60
C CYS A 449 3.94 23.14 6.27
N LEU A 450 5.12 23.60 5.85
CA LEU A 450 5.33 24.35 4.61
C LEU A 450 4.74 23.62 3.39
N GLU A 451 5.01 22.32 3.27
CA GLU A 451 4.65 21.48 2.15
C GLU A 451 3.19 20.99 2.19
N ALA A 452 2.47 21.22 3.31
CA ALA A 452 1.06 20.90 3.41
C ALA A 452 0.23 21.86 2.54
N ALA A 453 -0.70 21.35 1.74
CA ALA A 453 -1.62 22.17 0.93
C ALA A 453 -2.72 22.87 1.74
N THR A 454 -2.72 22.72 3.07
CA THR A 454 -3.59 23.48 3.96
C THR A 454 -3.44 24.99 3.68
N SER A 455 -4.55 25.72 3.55
CA SER A 455 -4.48 27.12 3.10
C SER A 455 -3.77 28.01 4.14
N PRO A 456 -3.12 29.11 3.73
CA PRO A 456 -2.41 30.00 4.65
C PRO A 456 -3.28 30.46 5.83
N GLN A 457 -4.56 30.79 5.57
CA GLN A 457 -5.51 31.21 6.60
C GLN A 457 -5.78 30.09 7.62
N VAL A 458 -5.87 28.84 7.16
CA VAL A 458 -6.08 27.67 8.03
C VAL A 458 -4.82 27.34 8.83
N LYS A 459 -3.62 27.44 8.23
CA LYS A 459 -2.34 27.25 8.96
C LYS A 459 -2.20 28.28 10.09
N GLU A 460 -2.54 29.54 9.83
CA GLU A 460 -2.56 30.57 10.85
C GLU A 460 -3.58 30.30 11.96
N ALA A 461 -4.78 29.84 11.61
CA ALA A 461 -5.81 29.50 12.59
C ALA A 461 -5.34 28.36 13.49
N LEU A 462 -4.75 27.32 12.92
CA LEU A 462 -4.15 26.20 13.65
C LEU A 462 -3.11 26.68 14.66
N ALA A 463 -2.21 27.58 14.28
CA ALA A 463 -1.17 28.12 15.16
C ALA A 463 -1.71 29.00 16.31
N LYS A 464 -2.93 29.51 16.18
CA LYS A 464 -3.60 30.36 17.19
C LYS A 464 -4.49 29.56 18.15
N VAL A 465 -4.81 28.31 17.85
CA VAL A 465 -5.66 27.47 18.72
C VAL A 465 -4.88 27.05 19.97
N ALA A 466 -5.47 27.30 21.15
CA ALA A 466 -4.81 26.99 22.42
C ALA A 466 -4.70 25.49 22.70
N GLY A 467 -5.70 24.69 22.28
CA GLY A 467 -5.82 23.29 22.62
C GLY A 467 -6.17 23.04 24.09
N GLY A 468 -6.14 21.79 24.52
CA GLY A 468 -6.37 21.41 25.91
C GLY A 468 -6.05 19.95 26.19
N ASP A 469 -5.76 19.64 27.47
CA ASP A 469 -5.40 18.27 27.90
C ASP A 469 -6.63 17.39 28.21
N LYS A 470 -7.82 18.01 28.23
CA LYS A 470 -9.10 17.36 28.53
C LYS A 470 -9.78 16.83 27.27
N TRP A 471 -10.62 15.82 27.46
CA TRP A 471 -11.53 15.34 26.42
C TRP A 471 -12.53 16.41 26.03
N VAL A 472 -12.69 16.63 24.72
CA VAL A 472 -13.68 17.54 24.17
C VAL A 472 -14.94 16.73 23.83
N PHE A 473 -15.97 16.85 24.67
CA PHE A 473 -17.20 16.07 24.50
C PHE A 473 -18.12 16.65 23.41
N ALA A 474 -19.02 15.79 22.89
CA ALA A 474 -19.98 16.19 21.88
C ALA A 474 -20.79 17.42 22.31
N GLY A 475 -20.82 18.46 21.45
CA GLY A 475 -21.54 19.71 21.73
C GLY A 475 -20.90 20.59 22.80
N LYS A 476 -19.68 20.29 23.27
CA LYS A 476 -18.91 21.13 24.18
C LYS A 476 -17.77 21.85 23.44
N PHE A 477 -17.24 22.86 24.12
CA PHE A 477 -16.11 23.67 23.69
C PHE A 477 -15.07 23.67 24.80
N ASP A 478 -13.82 23.41 24.45
CA ASP A 478 -12.67 23.58 25.34
C ASP A 478 -11.44 23.90 24.50
N GLY A 479 -10.63 24.88 24.92
CA GLY A 479 -9.35 25.16 24.25
C GLY A 479 -9.40 25.60 22.79
N GLY A 480 -10.52 26.13 22.28
CA GLY A 480 -10.67 26.42 20.85
C GLY A 480 -11.16 25.22 20.02
N MET A 481 -11.48 24.10 20.66
CA MET A 481 -11.84 22.83 20.04
C MET A 481 -13.27 22.43 20.35
N THR A 482 -13.85 21.60 19.49
CA THR A 482 -15.17 20.98 19.65
C THR A 482 -15.19 19.56 19.09
N SER A 483 -16.15 18.75 19.53
CA SER A 483 -16.41 17.42 18.96
C SER A 483 -17.80 17.40 18.32
N GLY A 484 -17.86 16.83 17.11
CA GLY A 484 -19.09 16.66 16.34
C GLY A 484 -19.17 15.30 15.67
N LYS A 485 -20.14 15.12 14.77
CA LYS A 485 -20.27 13.88 13.98
C LYS A 485 -19.80 14.10 12.53
N SER A 486 -19.11 13.10 12.00
CA SER A 486 -18.70 13.05 10.59
C SER A 486 -19.86 12.62 9.67
N GLY A 487 -19.65 12.63 8.36
CA GLY A 487 -20.61 12.09 7.39
C GLY A 487 -20.95 10.61 7.62
N LEU A 488 -20.00 9.84 8.16
CA LEU A 488 -20.14 8.42 8.53
C LEU A 488 -20.71 8.21 9.94
N ASN A 489 -21.18 9.29 10.60
CA ASN A 489 -21.71 9.26 11.97
C ASN A 489 -20.70 8.86 13.06
N ALA A 490 -19.40 8.80 12.73
CA ALA A 490 -18.31 8.64 13.69
C ALA A 490 -17.94 9.98 14.34
N ASP A 491 -17.45 9.94 15.59
CA ASP A 491 -16.96 11.10 16.33
C ASP A 491 -15.70 11.68 15.67
N ILE A 492 -15.59 13.01 15.66
CA ILE A 492 -14.52 13.75 14.98
C ILE A 492 -14.28 15.09 15.68
N HIS A 493 -13.00 15.40 15.91
CA HIS A 493 -12.57 16.68 16.48
C HIS A 493 -12.51 17.77 15.41
N TYR A 494 -12.94 18.97 15.78
CA TYR A 494 -12.86 20.17 14.97
C TYR A 494 -12.32 21.36 15.76
N ILE A 495 -11.71 22.33 15.08
CA ILE A 495 -11.62 23.70 15.61
C ILE A 495 -13.05 24.25 15.77
N ASP A 496 -13.33 24.93 16.89
CA ASP A 496 -14.60 25.62 17.08
C ASP A 496 -14.66 26.94 16.32
N ASN A 497 -15.13 26.86 15.09
CA ASN A 497 -15.41 27.99 14.21
C ASN A 497 -16.88 27.96 13.69
N PRO A 498 -17.36 28.98 12.96
CA PRO A 498 -18.70 29.03 12.38
C PRO A 498 -19.07 27.80 11.54
N ALA A 499 -18.13 27.26 10.75
CA ALA A 499 -18.37 26.02 10.00
C ALA A 499 -18.66 24.82 10.92
N SER A 500 -17.84 24.60 11.95
CA SER A 500 -18.08 23.52 12.91
C SER A 500 -19.39 23.72 13.68
N ARG A 501 -19.76 24.98 14.00
CA ARG A 501 -21.02 25.35 14.67
C ARG A 501 -22.23 25.06 13.79
N CYS A 502 -22.16 25.39 12.50
CA CYS A 502 -23.16 25.00 11.52
C CYS A 502 -23.29 23.47 11.46
N GLY A 503 -22.16 22.74 11.41
CA GLY A 503 -22.17 21.28 11.47
C GLY A 503 -22.91 20.71 12.69
N ARG A 504 -22.71 21.29 13.87
CA ARG A 504 -23.41 20.87 15.11
C ARG A 504 -24.89 21.23 15.11
N LEU A 505 -25.24 22.40 14.58
CA LEU A 505 -26.64 22.79 14.36
C LEU A 505 -27.34 21.73 13.51
N LEU A 506 -26.73 21.32 12.40
CA LEU A 506 -27.27 20.30 11.50
C LEU A 506 -27.29 18.90 12.14
N ASP A 507 -26.34 18.58 13.01
CA ASP A 507 -26.38 17.35 13.81
C ASP A 507 -27.62 17.30 14.73
N SER A 508 -28.11 18.45 15.23
CA SER A 508 -29.27 18.53 16.14
C SER A 508 -30.64 18.36 15.48
N VAL A 509 -30.72 18.50 14.16
CA VAL A 509 -31.95 18.38 13.35
C VAL A 509 -31.87 17.23 12.34
N ALA A 510 -30.87 16.36 12.49
CA ALA A 510 -30.54 15.32 11.52
C ALA A 510 -31.70 14.35 11.30
N GLY A 511 -32.22 14.28 10.06
CA GLY A 511 -33.31 13.37 9.71
C GLY A 511 -34.70 13.78 10.21
N ASP A 512 -34.83 14.97 10.81
CA ASP A 512 -36.10 15.50 11.33
C ASP A 512 -36.55 16.70 10.48
N GLU A 513 -37.49 16.46 9.57
CA GLU A 513 -38.03 17.49 8.68
C GLU A 513 -38.70 18.63 9.44
N GLU A 514 -39.47 18.32 10.50
CA GLU A 514 -40.19 19.34 11.28
C GLU A 514 -39.21 20.26 12.01
N ALA A 515 -38.16 19.70 12.61
CA ALA A 515 -37.11 20.46 13.27
C ALA A 515 -36.28 21.30 12.29
N VAL A 516 -35.99 20.78 11.09
CA VAL A 516 -35.32 21.53 10.02
C VAL A 516 -36.17 22.72 9.60
N GLN A 517 -37.47 22.53 9.33
CA GLN A 517 -38.34 23.62 8.89
C GLN A 517 -38.56 24.66 10.00
N ALA A 518 -38.67 24.24 11.27
CA ALA A 518 -38.81 25.16 12.41
C ALA A 518 -37.59 26.09 12.60
N ARG A 519 -36.40 25.66 12.14
CA ARG A 519 -35.14 26.40 12.27
C ARG A 519 -34.55 26.81 10.91
N ARG A 520 -35.38 26.84 9.87
CA ARG A 520 -34.95 27.00 8.48
C ARG A 520 -34.08 28.24 8.25
N ASP A 521 -34.51 29.39 8.76
CA ASP A 521 -33.80 30.65 8.54
C ASP A 521 -32.43 30.68 9.25
N GLU A 522 -32.36 30.14 10.47
CA GLU A 522 -31.12 29.95 11.24
C GLU A 522 -30.15 29.01 10.50
N ILE A 523 -30.67 27.92 9.94
CA ILE A 523 -29.89 26.96 9.13
C ILE A 523 -29.33 27.67 7.89
N ILE A 524 -30.13 28.44 7.17
CA ILE A 524 -29.67 29.15 5.97
C ILE A 524 -28.61 30.20 6.30
N GLU A 525 -28.83 31.00 7.35
CA GLU A 525 -27.88 32.01 7.81
C GLU A 525 -26.52 31.37 8.13
N THR A 526 -26.53 30.29 8.92
CA THR A 526 -25.29 29.59 9.28
C THR A 526 -24.62 28.91 8.09
N LEU A 527 -25.38 28.29 7.18
CA LEU A 527 -24.83 27.68 5.95
C LEU A 527 -24.12 28.71 5.07
N ASN A 528 -24.72 29.89 4.89
CA ASN A 528 -24.16 30.96 4.07
C ASN A 528 -22.87 31.56 4.64
N ALA A 529 -22.61 31.36 5.94
CA ALA A 529 -21.34 31.71 6.57
C ALA A 529 -20.22 30.66 6.34
N THR A 530 -20.49 29.57 5.63
CA THR A 530 -19.53 28.48 5.37
C THR A 530 -19.08 28.42 3.91
N ALA A 531 -18.15 27.50 3.61
CA ALA A 531 -17.74 27.20 2.24
C ALA A 531 -18.84 26.50 1.41
N LYS A 532 -19.94 26.06 2.03
CA LYS A 532 -21.10 25.44 1.39
C LYS A 532 -22.38 26.22 1.68
N PRO A 533 -22.61 27.35 0.99
CA PRO A 533 -23.80 28.16 1.18
C PRO A 533 -25.06 27.45 0.66
N TYR A 534 -26.23 27.97 1.05
CA TYR A 534 -27.49 27.54 0.46
C TYR A 534 -27.60 28.03 -0.98
N PHE A 535 -27.95 27.14 -1.90
CA PHE A 535 -28.15 27.48 -3.30
C PHE A 535 -29.33 28.44 -3.49
N GLY A 536 -30.32 28.39 -2.60
CA GLY A 536 -31.54 29.18 -2.69
C GLY A 536 -32.75 28.34 -3.14
N ASP A 537 -33.94 28.92 -3.02
CA ASP A 537 -35.21 28.27 -3.37
C ASP A 537 -35.33 28.19 -4.90
N VAL A 538 -34.87 27.08 -5.49
CA VAL A 538 -34.79 26.88 -6.95
C VAL A 538 -36.15 26.95 -7.64
N GLU A 539 -37.24 26.66 -6.94
CA GLU A 539 -38.61 26.80 -7.44
C GLU A 539 -39.04 28.27 -7.64
N LYS A 540 -38.30 29.22 -7.05
CA LYS A 540 -38.49 30.67 -7.21
C LYS A 540 -37.48 31.29 -8.17
N MET A 541 -36.62 30.48 -8.79
CA MET A 541 -35.61 30.91 -9.75
C MET A 541 -36.00 30.55 -11.17
N THR A 542 -35.57 31.38 -12.11
CA THR A 542 -35.66 31.13 -13.55
C THR A 542 -34.60 30.14 -14.01
N TYR A 543 -34.78 29.55 -15.20
CA TYR A 543 -33.77 28.64 -15.76
C TYR A 543 -32.39 29.29 -15.90
N PHE A 544 -32.36 30.57 -16.28
CA PHE A 544 -31.11 31.31 -16.38
C PHE A 544 -30.44 31.54 -15.01
N GLU A 545 -31.19 31.97 -14.00
CA GLU A 545 -30.65 32.18 -12.64
C GLU A 545 -30.06 30.90 -12.04
N VAL A 546 -30.71 29.75 -12.26
CA VAL A 546 -30.16 28.46 -11.82
C VAL A 546 -28.91 28.09 -12.61
N ALA A 547 -28.89 28.27 -13.94
CA ALA A 547 -27.72 27.97 -14.76
C ALA A 547 -26.51 28.85 -14.38
N GLU A 548 -26.72 30.16 -14.25
CA GLU A 548 -25.67 31.13 -13.87
C GLU A 548 -25.10 30.81 -12.49
N ARG A 549 -25.97 30.52 -11.51
CA ARG A 549 -25.55 30.19 -10.16
C ARG A 549 -24.86 28.82 -10.08
N LEU A 550 -25.30 27.85 -10.87
CA LEU A 550 -24.64 26.55 -10.95
C LEU A 550 -23.22 26.69 -11.51
N VAL A 551 -23.04 27.49 -12.57
CA VAL A 551 -21.73 27.81 -13.13
C VAL A 551 -20.86 28.53 -12.09
N SER A 552 -21.38 29.55 -11.38
CA SER A 552 -20.56 30.31 -10.42
C SER A 552 -20.05 29.47 -9.23
N PHE A 553 -20.79 28.43 -8.84
CA PHE A 553 -20.35 27.50 -7.80
C PHE A 553 -19.41 26.40 -8.31
N LEU A 554 -19.64 25.88 -9.52
CA LEU A 554 -18.97 24.68 -10.01
C LEU A 554 -17.76 24.97 -10.92
N ALA A 555 -17.77 26.08 -11.67
CA ALA A 555 -16.67 26.51 -12.54
C ALA A 555 -15.61 27.29 -11.73
N ILE A 556 -15.04 26.61 -10.74
CA ILE A 556 -14.10 27.16 -9.76
C ILE A 556 -12.70 26.53 -9.83
N GLY A 557 -12.42 25.79 -10.90
CA GLY A 557 -11.10 25.22 -11.18
C GLY A 557 -10.10 26.29 -11.58
N ARG A 558 -8.82 25.99 -11.34
CA ARG A 558 -7.64 26.83 -11.62
C ARG A 558 -6.71 26.18 -12.65
N ASN A 559 -7.22 25.23 -13.42
CA ASN A 559 -6.46 24.45 -14.40
C ASN A 559 -5.25 23.71 -13.78
N GLY A 560 -5.40 23.24 -12.54
CA GLY A 560 -4.39 22.44 -11.85
C GLY A 560 -4.32 21.01 -12.39
N ARG A 561 -3.24 20.29 -12.04
CA ARG A 561 -2.94 18.90 -12.47
C ARG A 561 -4.13 17.93 -12.33
N TYR A 562 -4.92 18.10 -11.27
CA TYR A 562 -6.03 17.22 -10.90
C TYR A 562 -7.41 17.74 -11.35
N GLU A 563 -7.46 18.93 -11.95
CA GLU A 563 -8.69 19.63 -12.29
C GLU A 563 -9.06 19.41 -13.77
N ASP A 564 -10.28 19.82 -14.13
CA ASP A 564 -10.80 19.77 -15.49
C ASP A 564 -10.95 21.20 -16.03
N GLY A 565 -9.83 21.87 -16.25
CA GLY A 565 -9.78 23.25 -16.73
C GLY A 565 -10.36 24.25 -15.72
N CYS A 566 -11.42 24.95 -16.14
CA CYS A 566 -12.17 25.86 -15.26
C CYS A 566 -13.10 25.12 -14.27
N TRP A 567 -13.18 23.79 -14.33
CA TRP A 567 -13.96 22.96 -13.42
C TRP A 567 -13.04 22.24 -12.44
N LEU A 568 -13.42 22.20 -11.16
CA LEU A 568 -12.63 21.48 -10.14
C LEU A 568 -12.61 19.96 -10.36
N ASP A 569 -13.64 19.43 -11.02
CA ASP A 569 -13.77 18.01 -11.35
C ASP A 569 -14.64 17.83 -12.60
N VAL A 570 -14.38 16.79 -13.38
CA VAL A 570 -15.12 16.49 -14.63
C VAL A 570 -16.62 16.33 -14.42
N THR A 571 -17.03 15.85 -13.25
CA THR A 571 -18.46 15.67 -12.92
C THR A 571 -19.15 17.00 -12.69
N TYR A 572 -18.44 18.08 -12.35
CA TYR A 572 -19.01 19.42 -12.25
C TYR A 572 -19.40 19.97 -13.62
N ARG A 573 -18.53 19.85 -14.63
CA ARG A 573 -18.86 20.19 -16.03
C ARG A 573 -20.07 19.40 -16.51
N ALA A 574 -20.09 18.09 -16.25
CA ALA A 574 -21.21 17.22 -16.62
C ALA A 574 -22.54 17.64 -15.98
N ARG A 575 -22.53 18.09 -14.71
CA ARG A 575 -23.73 18.59 -14.02
C ARG A 575 -24.31 19.84 -14.68
N VAL A 576 -23.47 20.78 -15.09
CA VAL A 576 -23.91 21.99 -15.82
C VAL A 576 -24.45 21.64 -17.20
N PHE A 577 -23.74 20.78 -17.93
CA PHE A 577 -24.17 20.29 -19.25
C PHE A 577 -25.56 19.66 -19.20
N ASP A 578 -25.77 18.72 -18.27
CA ASP A 578 -27.03 18.00 -18.13
C ASP A 578 -28.19 18.94 -17.72
N PHE A 579 -27.91 19.95 -16.88
CA PHE A 579 -28.92 20.95 -16.52
C PHE A 579 -29.32 21.81 -17.73
N LEU A 580 -28.37 22.31 -18.50
CA LEU A 580 -28.65 23.11 -19.69
C LEU A 580 -29.40 22.32 -20.76
N ARG A 581 -29.06 21.04 -20.98
CA ARG A 581 -29.82 20.16 -21.88
C ARG A 581 -31.24 19.89 -21.38
N ARG A 582 -31.44 19.80 -20.07
CA ARG A 582 -32.79 19.70 -19.49
C ARG A 582 -33.58 20.99 -19.70
N ALA A 583 -32.94 22.15 -19.51
CA ALA A 583 -33.56 23.45 -19.73
C ALA A 583 -33.96 23.64 -21.20
N GLU A 584 -33.08 23.28 -22.13
CA GLU A 584 -33.35 23.26 -23.57
C GLU A 584 -34.60 22.43 -23.90
N GLY A 585 -34.67 21.18 -23.43
CA GLY A 585 -35.82 20.31 -23.67
C GLY A 585 -37.13 20.80 -23.02
N ARG A 586 -37.07 21.74 -22.07
CA ARG A 586 -38.26 22.38 -21.49
C ARG A 586 -38.68 23.64 -22.22
N LEU A 587 -37.70 24.46 -22.60
CA LEU A 587 -37.91 25.79 -23.14
C LEU A 587 -38.11 25.78 -24.66
N CYS A 588 -37.71 24.71 -25.34
CA CYS A 588 -37.97 24.54 -26.76
C CYS A 588 -39.47 24.54 -27.05
N GLU A 589 -39.91 25.37 -28.00
CA GLU A 589 -41.32 25.42 -28.45
C GLU A 589 -41.75 24.15 -29.18
N GLN A 590 -40.79 23.41 -29.75
CA GLN A 590 -41.08 22.19 -30.49
C GLN A 590 -41.39 21.03 -29.52
N GLU A 591 -42.67 20.64 -29.47
CA GLU A 591 -43.16 19.61 -28.54
C GLU A 591 -42.80 18.16 -28.97
N ALA A 592 -42.45 17.93 -30.24
CA ALA A 592 -42.10 16.61 -30.77
C ALA A 592 -41.14 16.68 -31.98
N GLY A 593 -40.34 15.62 -32.18
CA GLY A 593 -39.36 15.51 -33.26
C GLY A 593 -37.91 15.69 -32.78
N VAL A 594 -36.97 15.72 -33.72
CA VAL A 594 -35.55 15.97 -33.43
C VAL A 594 -35.33 17.48 -33.35
N VAL A 595 -34.90 17.96 -32.19
CA VAL A 595 -34.47 19.35 -31.97
C VAL A 595 -32.96 19.36 -31.99
N GLU A 596 -32.37 20.20 -32.85
CA GLU A 596 -30.92 20.43 -32.84
C GLU A 596 -30.55 21.22 -31.59
N SER A 597 -29.61 20.68 -30.81
CA SER A 597 -29.19 21.32 -29.57
C SER A 597 -28.26 22.50 -29.83
N PHE A 598 -28.43 23.59 -29.08
CA PHE A 598 -27.40 24.65 -29.05
C PHE A 598 -26.11 24.13 -28.40
N LEU A 599 -26.24 23.22 -27.41
CA LEU A 599 -25.14 22.67 -26.65
C LEU A 599 -24.78 21.24 -27.12
N LYS A 600 -24.03 21.15 -28.22
CA LYS A 600 -23.68 19.90 -28.89
C LYS A 600 -22.60 19.07 -28.19
N ASP A 601 -21.56 19.73 -27.66
CA ASP A 601 -20.39 19.11 -27.04
C ASP A 601 -20.18 19.65 -25.62
N PRO A 602 -20.02 18.80 -24.60
CA PRO A 602 -19.60 19.23 -23.26
C PRO A 602 -18.37 20.13 -23.23
N LYS A 603 -17.44 20.02 -24.19
CA LYS A 603 -16.25 20.91 -24.28
C LYS A 603 -16.59 22.37 -24.54
N ALA A 604 -17.78 22.70 -25.05
CA ALA A 604 -18.22 24.10 -25.15
C ALA A 604 -18.24 24.79 -23.77
N LEU A 605 -18.44 24.01 -22.69
CA LEU A 605 -18.39 24.50 -21.32
C LEU A 605 -16.97 24.76 -20.78
N ASP A 606 -15.93 24.68 -21.60
CA ASP A 606 -14.63 25.24 -21.25
C ASP A 606 -14.68 26.78 -21.19
N THR A 607 -15.67 27.40 -21.88
CA THR A 607 -16.02 28.82 -21.78
C THR A 607 -17.48 29.01 -21.31
N PRO A 608 -17.83 28.64 -20.06
CA PRO A 608 -19.22 28.52 -19.64
C PRO A 608 -20.00 29.84 -19.71
N GLN A 609 -19.33 30.98 -19.55
CA GLN A 609 -19.97 32.30 -19.70
C GLN A 609 -20.44 32.59 -21.12
N ALA A 610 -19.71 32.11 -22.14
CA ALA A 610 -20.13 32.22 -23.54
C ALA A 610 -21.36 31.34 -23.81
N VAL A 611 -21.37 30.13 -23.26
CA VAL A 611 -22.52 29.20 -23.34
C VAL A 611 -23.76 29.77 -22.67
N LEU A 612 -23.63 30.41 -21.49
CA LEU A 612 -24.77 31.05 -20.83
C LEU A 612 -25.34 32.22 -21.64
N LYS A 613 -24.49 32.98 -22.32
CA LYS A 613 -24.92 34.06 -23.22
C LYS A 613 -25.69 33.50 -24.42
N GLU A 614 -25.15 32.48 -25.07
CA GLU A 614 -25.81 31.79 -26.18
C GLU A 614 -27.15 31.16 -25.74
N PHE A 615 -27.20 30.55 -24.55
CA PHE A 615 -28.41 29.94 -24.01
C PHE A 615 -29.58 30.94 -23.92
N VAL A 616 -29.32 32.19 -23.50
CA VAL A 616 -30.32 33.25 -23.46
C VAL A 616 -30.65 33.79 -24.84
N GLU A 617 -29.67 33.87 -25.75
CA GLU A 617 -29.91 34.31 -27.13
C GLU A 617 -30.83 33.34 -27.87
N VAL A 618 -30.65 32.03 -27.66
CA VAL A 618 -31.47 30.97 -28.27
C VAL A 618 -32.80 30.78 -27.53
N TYR A 619 -32.82 30.88 -26.19
CA TYR A 619 -34.03 30.73 -25.36
C TYR A 619 -34.26 31.95 -24.45
N PRO A 620 -34.73 33.10 -24.98
CA PRO A 620 -34.93 34.32 -24.19
C PRO A 620 -35.88 34.13 -22.98
N GLN A 621 -36.85 33.22 -23.09
CA GLN A 621 -37.77 32.83 -22.02
C GLN A 621 -37.06 32.24 -20.79
N ALA A 622 -35.81 31.76 -20.91
CA ALA A 622 -35.02 31.28 -19.78
C ALA A 622 -34.84 32.34 -18.67
N GLN A 623 -34.92 33.63 -19.02
CA GLN A 623 -34.79 34.74 -18.08
C GLN A 623 -36.08 35.08 -17.31
N THR A 624 -37.23 34.57 -17.74
CA THR A 624 -38.53 34.91 -17.14
C THR A 624 -39.28 33.69 -16.62
N GLN A 625 -39.01 32.52 -17.19
CA GLN A 625 -39.70 31.28 -16.84
C GLN A 625 -39.04 30.61 -15.62
N LEU A 626 -39.83 30.44 -14.56
CA LEU A 626 -39.44 29.69 -13.36
C LEU A 626 -39.22 28.21 -13.67
N LEU A 627 -38.38 27.55 -12.87
CA LEU A 627 -38.18 26.11 -12.95
C LEU A 627 -39.50 25.36 -12.78
N HIS A 628 -39.74 24.40 -13.67
CA HIS A 628 -40.90 23.54 -13.58
C HIS A 628 -40.76 22.62 -12.34
N PRO A 629 -41.83 22.26 -11.61
CA PRO A 629 -41.73 21.43 -10.40
C PRO A 629 -41.02 20.08 -10.60
N LEU A 630 -41.16 19.47 -11.79
CA LEU A 630 -40.41 18.24 -12.12
C LEU A 630 -38.91 18.49 -12.30
N ASP A 631 -38.53 19.69 -12.74
CA ASP A 631 -37.14 20.07 -13.00
C ASP A 631 -36.44 20.51 -11.71
N VAL A 632 -37.19 21.02 -10.73
CA VAL A 632 -36.72 21.15 -9.33
C VAL A 632 -36.30 19.79 -8.76
N ARG A 633 -37.16 18.77 -8.89
CA ARG A 633 -36.82 17.40 -8.45
C ARG A 633 -35.63 16.84 -9.21
N PHE A 634 -35.58 17.06 -10.52
CA PHE A 634 -34.46 16.67 -11.37
C PHE A 634 -33.15 17.35 -10.92
N PHE A 635 -33.17 18.65 -10.63
CA PHE A 635 -32.01 19.38 -10.15
C PHE A 635 -31.45 18.78 -8.86
N VAL A 636 -32.29 18.54 -7.85
CA VAL A 636 -31.82 17.98 -6.57
C VAL A 636 -31.34 16.52 -6.74
N GLN A 637 -32.14 15.67 -7.40
CA GLN A 637 -31.89 14.22 -7.43
C GLN A 637 -30.89 13.79 -8.50
N ARG A 638 -30.93 14.39 -9.70
CA ARG A 638 -30.12 14.00 -10.86
C ARG A 638 -28.92 14.89 -11.06
N ILE A 639 -29.05 16.21 -10.85
CA ILE A 639 -27.92 17.14 -11.00
C ILE A 639 -27.08 17.17 -9.73
N CYS A 640 -27.65 17.43 -8.55
CA CYS A 640 -26.88 17.51 -7.30
C CYS A 640 -26.58 16.12 -6.70
N GLY A 641 -27.53 15.18 -6.78
CA GLY A 641 -27.39 13.81 -6.26
C GLY A 641 -26.58 12.84 -7.11
N ARG A 642 -26.06 13.28 -8.28
CA ARG A 642 -25.24 12.43 -9.16
C ARG A 642 -24.01 11.87 -8.42
N PRO A 643 -23.67 10.58 -8.60
CA PRO A 643 -22.38 10.04 -8.20
C PRO A 643 -21.21 10.81 -8.83
N GLY A 644 -20.09 10.94 -8.10
CA GLY A 644 -18.95 11.79 -8.48
C GLY A 644 -18.58 12.76 -7.37
N LYS A 645 -17.83 13.83 -7.69
CA LYS A 645 -17.52 14.87 -6.72
C LYS A 645 -18.82 15.55 -6.24
N PRO A 646 -19.14 15.54 -4.93
CA PRO A 646 -20.36 16.17 -4.41
C PRO A 646 -20.38 17.67 -4.67
N VAL A 647 -21.57 18.26 -4.89
CA VAL A 647 -21.70 19.72 -5.08
C VAL A 647 -21.19 20.50 -3.86
N ASN A 648 -20.60 21.67 -4.10
CA ASN A 648 -20.02 22.54 -3.07
C ASN A 648 -21.02 23.58 -2.51
N PHE A 649 -22.30 23.27 -2.55
CA PHE A 649 -23.40 24.07 -2.00
C PHE A 649 -24.51 23.16 -1.48
N ILE A 650 -25.45 23.71 -0.73
CA ILE A 650 -26.63 22.98 -0.25
C ILE A 650 -27.79 23.20 -1.22
N PRO A 651 -28.28 22.16 -1.92
CA PRO A 651 -29.29 22.32 -2.95
C PRO A 651 -30.72 22.45 -2.40
N VAL A 652 -30.98 21.98 -1.18
CA VAL A 652 -32.30 21.96 -0.55
C VAL A 652 -32.17 21.95 0.98
N ILE A 653 -33.12 22.60 1.67
CA ILE A 653 -33.26 22.55 3.14
C ILE A 653 -34.38 21.57 3.49
N ASP A 654 -34.01 20.32 3.70
CA ASP A 654 -34.87 19.19 4.05
C ASP A 654 -34.22 18.32 5.15
N ALA A 655 -34.85 17.20 5.53
CA ALA A 655 -34.30 16.23 6.48
C ALA A 655 -32.89 15.72 6.14
N ASN A 656 -32.43 15.87 4.88
CA ASN A 656 -31.12 15.46 4.40
C ASN A 656 -30.07 16.59 4.40
N VAL A 657 -30.40 17.81 4.84
CA VAL A 657 -29.49 18.98 4.85
C VAL A 657 -28.11 18.66 5.46
N ARG A 658 -28.09 17.88 6.54
CA ARG A 658 -26.85 17.42 7.19
C ARG A 658 -25.97 16.60 6.24
N ARG A 659 -26.57 15.70 5.46
CA ARG A 659 -25.85 14.84 4.51
C ARG A 659 -25.18 15.68 3.43
N TRP A 660 -25.88 16.67 2.88
CA TRP A 660 -25.33 17.58 1.87
C TRP A 660 -24.13 18.37 2.41
N TYR A 661 -24.25 18.89 3.63
CA TYR A 661 -23.18 19.65 4.27
C TYR A 661 -21.93 18.80 4.52
N LYS A 662 -22.08 17.60 5.09
CA LYS A 662 -20.96 16.73 5.50
C LYS A 662 -20.31 15.91 4.37
N SER A 663 -20.91 15.87 3.17
CA SER A 663 -20.36 15.11 2.03
C SER A 663 -19.18 15.84 1.38
N ASP A 664 -17.97 15.30 1.37
CA ASP A 664 -16.77 15.96 0.78
C ASP A 664 -16.53 17.39 1.33
N SER A 665 -16.36 17.48 2.65
CA SER A 665 -16.32 18.74 3.41
C SER A 665 -14.95 19.09 4.02
N LEU A 666 -13.88 18.45 3.53
CA LEU A 666 -12.52 18.63 4.07
C LEU A 666 -11.57 19.34 3.10
N TRP A 667 -11.73 19.16 1.79
CA TRP A 667 -10.82 19.75 0.79
C TRP A 667 -10.82 21.28 0.79
N GLN A 668 -11.92 21.91 1.25
CA GLN A 668 -12.04 23.37 1.32
C GLN A 668 -10.99 23.99 2.25
N ALA A 669 -10.50 23.24 3.24
CA ALA A 669 -9.41 23.70 4.11
C ALA A 669 -8.05 23.80 3.40
N HIS A 670 -7.93 23.25 2.19
CA HIS A 670 -6.76 23.34 1.32
C HIS A 670 -6.91 24.41 0.23
N ASP A 671 -8.03 25.14 0.21
CA ASP A 671 -8.31 26.13 -0.82
C ASP A 671 -8.34 27.54 -0.21
N ASP A 672 -7.41 28.38 -0.66
CA ASP A 672 -7.19 29.75 -0.16
C ASP A 672 -8.34 30.73 -0.48
N ARG A 673 -9.37 30.32 -1.24
CA ARG A 673 -10.60 31.11 -1.44
C ARG A 673 -11.47 31.18 -0.19
N TYR A 674 -11.26 30.27 0.76
CA TYR A 674 -12.07 30.19 1.96
C TYR A 674 -11.25 30.59 3.19
N GLU A 675 -11.80 31.54 3.94
CA GLU A 675 -11.29 31.88 5.28
C GLU A 675 -11.43 30.69 6.23
N ALA A 676 -10.54 30.61 7.23
CA ALA A 676 -10.53 29.53 8.22
C ALA A 676 -11.87 29.35 8.96
N GLU A 677 -12.62 30.44 9.15
CA GLU A 677 -13.95 30.43 9.79
C GLU A 677 -15.01 29.67 8.97
N LYS A 678 -14.81 29.56 7.64
CA LYS A 678 -15.78 28.99 6.69
C LYS A 678 -15.61 27.49 6.44
N VAL A 679 -14.53 26.89 6.93
CA VAL A 679 -14.14 25.50 6.59
C VAL A 679 -14.04 24.62 7.83
N LEU A 680 -14.18 23.31 7.65
CA LEU A 680 -13.97 22.34 8.74
C LEU A 680 -12.48 22.01 8.85
N ILE A 681 -11.91 22.20 10.04
CA ILE A 681 -10.49 21.96 10.34
C ILE A 681 -10.43 20.96 11.49
N ILE A 682 -9.64 19.89 11.35
CA ILE A 682 -9.76 18.67 12.20
C ILE A 682 -8.51 18.31 13.03
N PRO A 683 -7.90 19.24 13.80
CA PRO A 683 -6.73 18.92 14.60
C PRO A 683 -7.09 18.11 15.86
N GLY A 684 -6.09 17.48 16.48
CA GLY A 684 -6.24 16.81 17.78
C GLY A 684 -6.18 17.83 18.92
N PRO A 685 -7.07 17.73 19.93
CA PRO A 685 -7.20 18.74 20.97
C PRO A 685 -5.93 18.93 21.82
N GLU A 686 -5.19 17.85 22.06
CA GLU A 686 -3.94 17.91 22.82
C GLU A 686 -2.75 18.28 21.93
N ALA A 687 -2.64 17.67 20.74
CA ALA A 687 -1.49 17.87 19.85
C ALA A 687 -1.40 19.30 19.27
N VAL A 688 -2.54 19.99 19.07
CA VAL A 688 -2.56 21.34 18.48
C VAL A 688 -1.77 22.37 19.29
N LYS A 689 -1.59 22.16 20.61
CA LYS A 689 -0.81 23.06 21.49
C LYS A 689 0.67 23.16 21.09
N GLY A 690 1.18 22.14 20.40
CA GLY A 690 2.54 22.06 19.89
C GLY A 690 2.76 22.79 18.58
N LEU A 691 1.68 23.18 17.88
CA LEU A 691 1.75 23.88 16.61
C LEU A 691 1.88 25.39 16.90
N LYS A 692 3.13 25.85 17.01
CA LYS A 692 3.45 27.24 17.41
C LYS A 692 3.52 28.22 16.23
N GLN A 693 3.82 27.72 15.03
CA GLN A 693 4.01 28.52 13.83
C GLN A 693 3.49 27.80 12.59
N ALA A 694 3.09 28.58 11.59
CA ALA A 694 2.81 28.08 10.26
C ALA A 694 4.10 27.91 9.46
N ASP A 695 4.07 27.04 8.45
CA ASP A 695 5.10 26.86 7.43
C ASP A 695 6.47 26.39 7.96
N GLU A 696 6.50 25.64 9.07
CA GLU A 696 7.67 24.85 9.44
C GLU A 696 7.85 23.70 8.42
N PRO A 697 9.02 23.52 7.78
CA PRO A 697 9.23 22.39 6.88
C PRO A 697 9.01 21.05 7.59
N VAL A 698 8.31 20.11 6.94
CA VAL A 698 7.98 18.81 7.55
C VAL A 698 9.23 18.05 7.99
N ALA A 699 10.31 18.11 7.20
CA ALA A 699 11.59 17.49 7.55
C ALA A 699 12.18 18.03 8.85
N SER A 700 12.09 19.35 9.08
CA SER A 700 12.56 20.00 10.31
C SER A 700 11.71 19.61 11.51
N LEU A 701 10.39 19.57 11.33
CA LEU A 701 9.45 19.21 12.39
C LEU A 701 9.63 17.76 12.85
N LEU A 702 9.77 16.81 11.93
CA LEU A 702 10.05 15.42 12.30
C LEU A 702 11.47 15.26 12.86
N GLY A 703 12.43 16.02 12.30
CA GLY A 703 13.83 16.02 12.73
C GLY A 703 14.05 16.45 14.18
N ARG A 704 13.35 17.47 14.69
CA ARG A 704 13.51 17.89 16.09
C ARG A 704 13.07 16.82 17.11
N PHE A 705 12.06 16.01 16.79
CA PHE A 705 11.66 14.87 17.65
C PHE A 705 12.72 13.78 17.69
N GLU A 706 13.34 13.46 16.55
CA GLU A 706 14.45 12.52 16.49
C GLU A 706 15.67 13.07 17.25
N GLN A 707 16.04 14.35 17.03
CA GLN A 707 17.16 14.99 17.71
C GLN A 707 17.00 15.02 19.23
N ALA A 708 15.79 15.25 19.73
CA ALA A 708 15.51 15.18 21.16
C ALA A 708 15.75 13.77 21.73
N LEU A 709 15.39 12.71 20.99
CA LEU A 709 15.70 11.34 21.38
C LEU A 709 17.21 11.06 21.36
N VAL A 710 17.92 11.55 20.34
CA VAL A 710 19.39 11.45 20.23
C VAL A 710 20.06 12.10 21.44
N GLN A 711 19.59 13.29 21.84
CA GLN A 711 20.09 13.99 23.02
C GLN A 711 19.82 13.19 24.32
N ASP A 712 18.60 12.68 24.50
CA ASP A 712 18.23 11.87 25.66
C ASP A 712 19.08 10.60 25.79
N VAL A 713 19.35 9.90 24.69
CA VAL A 713 20.23 8.72 24.68
C VAL A 713 21.68 9.09 25.03
N ALA A 714 22.17 10.22 24.52
CA ALA A 714 23.51 10.71 24.82
C ALA A 714 23.68 11.09 26.30
N GLU A 715 22.68 11.75 26.89
CA GLU A 715 22.67 12.16 28.31
C GLU A 715 22.60 10.95 29.26
N ARG A 716 21.90 9.88 28.88
CA ARG A 716 21.83 8.63 29.64
C ARG A 716 23.13 7.81 29.61
N GLY A 717 24.11 8.19 28.81
CA GLY A 717 25.40 7.50 28.73
C GLY A 717 25.32 6.09 28.14
N VAL A 718 24.31 5.82 27.31
CA VAL A 718 24.14 4.53 26.64
C VAL A 718 25.25 4.37 25.61
N VAL A 719 26.11 3.37 25.83
CA VAL A 719 27.24 3.06 24.93
C VAL A 719 26.70 2.28 23.74
N GLU A 720 27.32 2.46 22.57
CA GLU A 720 27.07 1.65 21.39
C GLU A 720 27.32 0.17 21.74
N PRO A 721 26.36 -0.74 21.52
CA PRO A 721 26.61 -2.15 21.74
C PRO A 721 27.75 -2.62 20.83
N SER A 722 28.69 -3.39 21.36
CA SER A 722 29.67 -4.09 20.52
C SER A 722 28.90 -4.99 19.56
N LEU A 723 29.12 -4.81 18.25
CA LEU A 723 28.60 -5.62 17.14
C LEU A 723 29.13 -7.07 17.19
N GLU A 724 28.92 -7.77 18.30
CA GLU A 724 28.95 -9.22 18.33
C GLU A 724 27.49 -9.66 18.23
N ARG A 725 27.02 -9.84 16.98
CA ARG A 725 25.83 -10.65 16.75
C ARG A 725 26.17 -12.04 17.28
N GLU A 726 25.67 -12.40 18.46
CA GLU A 726 25.64 -13.80 18.87
C GLU A 726 24.87 -14.56 17.78
N ASP A 727 25.52 -15.60 17.22
CA ASP A 727 24.91 -16.57 16.32
C ASP A 727 23.56 -16.97 16.93
N SER A 728 22.46 -16.64 16.26
CA SER A 728 21.10 -16.81 16.78
C SER A 728 20.71 -18.29 16.99
N GLY A 729 21.63 -19.23 16.74
CA GLY A 729 21.46 -20.67 16.88
C GLY A 729 20.39 -21.27 15.96
N TRP A 730 19.72 -20.44 15.15
CA TRP A 730 18.46 -20.79 14.48
C TRP A 730 18.64 -21.36 13.07
N MET A 731 19.86 -21.40 12.53
CA MET A 731 20.07 -21.89 11.17
C MET A 731 20.19 -23.43 11.11
N PRO A 732 19.45 -24.10 10.21
CA PRO A 732 19.71 -25.50 9.87
C PRO A 732 21.16 -25.65 9.43
N SER A 733 21.76 -26.81 9.68
CA SER A 733 23.12 -27.14 9.25
C SER A 733 23.22 -27.11 7.71
N TRP A 734 23.55 -25.96 7.15
CA TRP A 734 24.04 -25.87 5.78
C TRP A 734 25.30 -26.72 5.70
N GLY A 735 25.48 -27.46 4.61
CA GLY A 735 26.77 -28.04 4.28
C GLY A 735 27.73 -26.92 3.91
N VAL A 736 28.23 -26.19 4.91
CA VAL A 736 29.26 -25.16 4.73
C VAL A 736 30.57 -25.93 4.50
N GLY A 737 31.11 -25.82 3.29
CA GLY A 737 32.48 -26.26 3.03
C GLY A 737 33.46 -25.31 3.74
N ASP A 738 34.58 -25.84 4.20
CA ASP A 738 35.64 -25.06 4.87
C ASP A 738 36.03 -23.80 4.07
N VAL A 739 36.31 -22.71 4.79
CA VAL A 739 36.92 -21.51 4.21
C VAL A 739 38.36 -21.84 3.84
N ASP A 740 38.71 -21.74 2.55
CA ASP A 740 40.09 -21.94 2.12
C ASP A 740 40.95 -20.70 2.47
N HIS A 741 42.28 -20.86 2.53
CA HIS A 741 43.26 -19.85 2.93
C HIS A 741 43.22 -18.57 2.06
N ASP A 742 42.62 -18.65 0.87
CA ASP A 742 42.46 -17.55 -0.10
C ASP A 742 41.16 -16.72 0.09
N GLY A 743 40.40 -16.92 1.17
CA GLY A 743 39.17 -16.16 1.44
C GLY A 743 37.99 -16.56 0.53
N ILE A 744 37.99 -17.81 0.06
CA ILE A 744 36.92 -18.39 -0.76
C ILE A 744 36.08 -19.33 0.09
N ILE A 745 34.76 -19.16 0.04
CA ILE A 745 33.78 -20.00 0.72
C ILE A 745 32.92 -20.67 -0.33
N ASN A 746 32.80 -22.00 -0.27
CA ASN A 746 31.89 -22.75 -1.14
C ASN A 746 30.76 -23.30 -0.29
N VAL A 747 29.53 -22.97 -0.66
CA VAL A 747 28.32 -23.45 0.03
C VAL A 747 27.49 -24.23 -0.97
N VAL A 748 27.02 -25.41 -0.55
CA VAL A 748 26.03 -26.20 -1.27
C VAL A 748 24.80 -26.32 -0.40
N ALA A 749 23.65 -25.90 -0.94
CA ALA A 749 22.38 -26.00 -0.23
C ALA A 749 21.91 -27.46 -0.22
N SER A 750 21.73 -28.05 0.97
CA SER A 750 21.21 -29.41 1.13
C SER A 750 19.71 -29.42 1.40
N GLN A 751 19.27 -28.70 2.44
CA GLN A 751 17.86 -28.48 2.80
C GLN A 751 17.69 -27.06 3.38
N PRO A 752 17.41 -26.06 2.54
CA PRO A 752 17.24 -24.68 3.01
C PRO A 752 15.93 -24.54 3.81
N PRO A 753 15.91 -23.72 4.88
CA PRO A 753 14.72 -23.56 5.73
C PRO A 753 13.56 -22.87 5.01
N HIS A 754 13.86 -22.06 4.01
CA HIS A 754 12.91 -21.33 3.17
C HIS A 754 13.64 -20.79 1.91
N GLU A 755 12.89 -20.34 0.90
CA GLU A 755 13.43 -19.94 -0.43
C GLU A 755 14.46 -18.79 -0.37
N HIS A 756 14.30 -17.88 0.60
CA HIS A 756 15.10 -16.66 0.79
C HIS A 756 16.27 -16.82 1.77
N ALA A 757 16.61 -18.03 2.19
CA ALA A 757 17.54 -18.23 3.29
C ALA A 757 19.00 -17.78 3.01
N TRP A 758 19.34 -17.49 1.75
CA TRP A 758 20.60 -16.81 1.43
C TRP A 758 20.65 -15.39 1.96
N GLU A 759 19.53 -14.69 2.01
CA GLU A 759 19.47 -13.30 2.44
C GLU A 759 19.83 -13.17 3.92
N ASP A 760 19.26 -14.05 4.77
CA ASP A 760 19.61 -14.16 6.18
C ASP A 760 21.10 -14.50 6.34
N TYR A 761 21.59 -15.48 5.58
CA TYR A 761 22.99 -15.89 5.61
C TYR A 761 23.95 -14.74 5.26
N PHE A 762 23.64 -13.94 4.23
CA PHE A 762 24.43 -12.77 3.85
C PHE A 762 24.32 -11.65 4.87
N ALA A 763 23.10 -11.37 5.34
CA ALA A 763 22.84 -10.32 6.32
C ALA A 763 23.60 -10.57 7.63
N GLU A 764 23.69 -11.82 8.08
CA GLU A 764 24.35 -12.19 9.35
C GLU A 764 25.88 -12.23 9.26
N ARG A 765 26.45 -12.71 8.15
CA ARG A 765 27.88 -13.10 8.09
C ARG A 765 28.79 -12.19 7.30
N PHE A 766 28.23 -11.39 6.39
CA PHE A 766 29.04 -10.61 5.44
C PHE A 766 28.67 -9.13 5.41
N SER A 767 29.56 -8.33 4.84
CA SER A 767 29.40 -6.89 4.71
C SER A 767 29.61 -6.43 3.26
N GLY A 768 29.28 -5.16 2.99
CA GLY A 768 29.52 -4.48 1.72
C GLY A 768 28.41 -4.64 0.67
N PRO A 769 28.63 -4.10 -0.55
CA PRO A 769 27.57 -3.89 -1.53
C PRO A 769 26.83 -5.16 -1.96
N ILE A 770 27.51 -6.29 -2.15
CA ILE A 770 26.82 -7.54 -2.54
C ILE A 770 25.93 -8.04 -1.40
N ALA A 771 26.39 -8.00 -0.14
CA ALA A 771 25.57 -8.40 1.01
C ALA A 771 24.32 -7.50 1.14
N SER A 772 24.49 -6.17 1.01
CA SER A 772 23.37 -5.22 0.97
C SER A 772 22.43 -5.45 -0.22
N LEU A 773 22.94 -5.93 -1.36
CA LEU A 773 22.11 -6.25 -2.52
C LEU A 773 21.20 -7.45 -2.25
N PHE A 774 21.67 -8.50 -1.54
CA PHE A 774 20.78 -9.60 -1.12
C PHE A 774 19.68 -9.11 -0.16
N ALA A 775 19.98 -8.15 0.72
CA ALA A 775 18.98 -7.56 1.59
C ALA A 775 17.96 -6.69 0.84
N SER A 776 18.34 -6.07 -0.28
CA SER A 776 17.43 -5.20 -1.04
C SER A 776 16.38 -5.99 -1.85
N HIS A 777 15.10 -5.71 -1.64
CA HIS A 777 14.01 -6.32 -2.42
C HIS A 777 13.96 -5.82 -3.87
N ARG A 778 14.44 -4.60 -4.13
CA ARG A 778 14.30 -3.91 -5.41
C ARG A 778 15.55 -3.13 -5.77
N ILE A 779 15.68 -2.85 -7.06
CA ILE A 779 16.69 -1.94 -7.60
C ILE A 779 15.99 -0.79 -8.30
N ILE A 780 16.63 0.37 -8.28
CA ILE A 780 16.11 1.59 -8.90
C ILE A 780 16.35 1.50 -10.40
N ASP A 781 15.35 1.91 -11.17
CA ASP A 781 15.42 2.00 -12.63
C ASP A 781 14.76 3.30 -13.09
N GLY A 782 15.59 4.29 -13.42
CA GLY A 782 15.15 5.66 -13.62
C GLY A 782 14.43 6.21 -12.38
N LYS A 783 13.17 6.62 -12.56
CA LYS A 783 12.29 7.12 -11.48
C LYS A 783 11.43 6.01 -10.84
N LEU A 784 11.50 4.80 -11.38
CA LEU A 784 10.74 3.65 -10.91
C LEU A 784 11.70 2.67 -10.22
N SER A 785 11.18 1.49 -9.90
CA SER A 785 11.96 0.39 -9.35
C SER A 785 11.55 -0.92 -10.01
N ARG A 786 12.46 -1.88 -10.07
CA ARG A 786 12.20 -3.25 -10.51
C ARG A 786 12.56 -4.26 -9.42
N PRO A 787 11.94 -5.46 -9.41
CA PRO A 787 12.36 -6.53 -8.52
C PRO A 787 13.87 -6.77 -8.62
N ASN A 788 14.52 -7.06 -7.50
CA ASN A 788 15.95 -7.36 -7.52
C ASN A 788 16.21 -8.71 -8.21
N PRO A 789 16.91 -8.73 -9.36
CA PRO A 789 17.15 -9.97 -10.12
C PRO A 789 18.03 -10.96 -9.34
N VAL A 790 18.87 -10.51 -8.42
CA VAL A 790 19.69 -11.40 -7.58
C VAL A 790 18.80 -12.25 -6.69
N ARG A 791 17.78 -11.67 -6.07
CA ARG A 791 16.83 -12.41 -5.21
C ARG A 791 15.95 -13.37 -6.01
N GLN A 792 15.63 -13.03 -7.26
CA GLN A 792 14.84 -13.90 -8.15
C GLN A 792 15.62 -15.12 -8.63
N LEU A 793 16.94 -14.96 -8.85
CA LEU A 793 17.79 -15.97 -9.48
C LEU A 793 18.59 -16.82 -8.49
N CYS A 794 19.21 -16.17 -7.49
CA CYS A 794 20.06 -16.83 -6.50
C CYS A 794 19.18 -17.44 -5.39
N ARG A 795 18.35 -18.42 -5.74
CA ARG A 795 17.43 -19.09 -4.81
C ARG A 795 18.17 -20.10 -3.93
N ALA A 796 17.72 -20.26 -2.69
CA ALA A 796 18.19 -21.33 -1.84
C ALA A 796 17.37 -22.59 -2.14
N ILE A 797 17.82 -23.42 -3.09
CA ILE A 797 17.20 -24.71 -3.44
C ILE A 797 18.20 -25.87 -3.27
N PRO A 798 17.74 -27.11 -2.99
CA PRO A 798 18.63 -28.26 -2.87
C PRO A 798 19.53 -28.45 -4.10
N GLY A 799 20.85 -28.59 -3.88
CA GLY A 799 21.86 -28.74 -4.92
C GLY A 799 22.44 -27.43 -5.45
N ALA A 800 21.85 -26.27 -5.11
CA ALA A 800 22.40 -24.99 -5.52
C ALA A 800 23.78 -24.73 -4.89
N LYS A 801 24.70 -24.22 -5.70
CA LYS A 801 26.09 -23.95 -5.32
C LYS A 801 26.39 -22.46 -5.37
N MET A 802 27.01 -21.96 -4.31
CA MET A 802 27.47 -20.59 -4.25
C MET A 802 28.94 -20.53 -3.83
N ARG A 803 29.76 -19.94 -4.70
CA ARG A 803 31.15 -19.61 -4.42
C ARG A 803 31.22 -18.13 -4.07
N ILE A 804 31.64 -17.84 -2.85
CA ILE A 804 31.74 -16.49 -2.28
C ILE A 804 33.21 -16.15 -2.12
N GLN A 805 33.63 -15.02 -2.67
CA GLN A 805 34.97 -14.46 -2.45
C GLN A 805 34.84 -13.29 -1.48
N ILE A 806 35.55 -13.36 -0.36
CA ILE A 806 35.54 -12.33 0.68
C ILE A 806 36.92 -11.69 0.84
N GLU A 807 36.94 -10.46 1.34
CA GLU A 807 38.12 -9.87 1.96
C GLU A 807 38.19 -10.32 3.43
N PRO A 808 39.20 -11.12 3.84
CA PRO A 808 39.21 -11.74 5.16
C PRO A 808 39.25 -10.76 6.34
N SER A 809 39.77 -9.55 6.15
CA SER A 809 39.96 -8.55 7.20
C SER A 809 38.65 -7.91 7.69
N ASN A 810 37.64 -7.81 6.83
CA ASN A 810 36.38 -7.11 7.09
C ASN A 810 35.13 -7.93 6.69
N LYS A 811 35.33 -9.17 6.21
CA LYS A 811 34.28 -10.08 5.69
C LYS A 811 33.45 -9.45 4.56
N GLN A 812 34.00 -8.49 3.83
CA GLN A 812 33.33 -7.85 2.70
C GLN A 812 33.32 -8.79 1.51
N VAL A 813 32.16 -8.97 0.86
CA VAL A 813 32.04 -9.82 -0.34
C VAL A 813 32.51 -9.04 -1.56
N SER A 814 33.54 -9.54 -2.24
CA SER A 814 34.09 -8.94 -3.46
C SER A 814 33.51 -9.55 -4.74
N ALA A 815 33.14 -10.83 -4.71
CA ALA A 815 32.47 -11.50 -5.82
C ALA A 815 31.68 -12.72 -5.36
N ILE A 816 30.63 -13.06 -6.10
CA ILE A 816 29.95 -14.36 -5.98
C ILE A 816 29.78 -15.02 -7.34
N ARG A 817 29.72 -16.36 -7.34
CA ARG A 817 29.23 -17.16 -8.46
C ARG A 817 28.19 -18.15 -7.93
N TYR A 818 26.96 -18.01 -8.41
CA TYR A 818 25.83 -18.88 -8.10
C TYR A 818 25.53 -19.82 -9.27
N GLN A 819 25.22 -21.07 -8.96
CA GLN A 819 24.74 -22.09 -9.90
C GLN A 819 23.52 -22.81 -9.28
N PRO A 820 22.44 -23.05 -10.06
CA PRO A 820 21.21 -23.66 -9.54
C PRO A 820 21.34 -25.15 -9.19
N SER A 821 22.33 -25.86 -9.74
CA SER A 821 22.64 -27.26 -9.42
C SER A 821 24.14 -27.55 -9.64
N GLU A 822 24.62 -28.71 -9.16
CA GLU A 822 26.03 -29.12 -9.31
C GLU A 822 26.46 -29.27 -10.78
N ASP A 823 25.58 -29.78 -11.63
CA ASP A 823 25.84 -30.03 -13.06
C ASP A 823 25.40 -28.86 -13.96
N SER A 824 24.89 -27.76 -13.37
CA SER A 824 24.42 -26.61 -14.15
C SER A 824 25.54 -25.93 -14.91
N THR A 825 25.33 -25.76 -16.22
CA THR A 825 26.21 -25.01 -17.10
C THR A 825 25.91 -23.50 -17.08
N GLU A 826 24.84 -23.09 -16.39
CA GLU A 826 24.45 -21.69 -16.23
C GLU A 826 24.93 -21.14 -14.90
N SER A 827 25.27 -19.85 -14.87
CA SER A 827 25.66 -19.18 -13.63
C SER A 827 25.31 -17.69 -13.59
N VAL A 828 25.06 -17.21 -12.37
CA VAL A 828 25.01 -15.77 -12.06
C VAL A 828 26.32 -15.39 -11.39
N VAL A 829 26.95 -14.32 -11.87
CA VAL A 829 28.18 -13.76 -11.31
C VAL A 829 27.92 -12.33 -10.89
N LEU A 830 28.25 -12.01 -9.64
CA LEU A 830 28.30 -10.63 -9.16
C LEU A 830 29.74 -10.25 -8.83
N ARG A 831 30.17 -9.05 -9.17
CA ARG A 831 31.48 -8.52 -8.77
C ARG A 831 31.37 -7.09 -8.30
N VAL A 832 32.06 -6.78 -7.21
CA VAL A 832 32.26 -5.39 -6.79
C VAL A 832 33.30 -4.75 -7.71
N LEU A 833 32.95 -3.60 -8.28
CA LEU A 833 33.81 -2.77 -9.12
C LEU A 833 34.01 -1.39 -8.46
N ASP A 834 34.94 -0.60 -9.00
CA ASP A 834 35.15 0.81 -8.64
C ASP A 834 35.22 1.05 -7.12
N ASN A 835 35.98 0.23 -6.39
CA ASN A 835 36.12 0.28 -4.92
C ASN A 835 34.79 0.26 -4.15
N GLY A 836 33.78 -0.48 -4.63
CA GLY A 836 32.48 -0.58 -3.95
C GLY A 836 31.40 0.34 -4.52
N GLN A 837 31.73 1.21 -5.49
CA GLN A 837 30.77 2.12 -6.10
C GLN A 837 29.87 1.46 -7.14
N LYS A 838 30.21 0.25 -7.60
CA LYS A 838 29.40 -0.53 -8.53
C LYS A 838 29.38 -2.01 -8.18
N VAL A 839 28.29 -2.67 -8.52
CA VAL A 839 28.19 -4.13 -8.57
C VAL A 839 27.82 -4.52 -9.99
N SER A 840 28.70 -5.26 -10.68
CA SER A 840 28.34 -5.84 -11.97
C SER A 840 27.49 -7.09 -11.75
N PHE A 841 26.47 -7.24 -12.58
CA PHE A 841 25.64 -8.43 -12.68
C PHE A 841 25.91 -9.09 -14.03
N THR A 842 26.10 -10.42 -14.04
CA THR A 842 26.23 -11.17 -15.28
C THR A 842 25.55 -12.53 -15.13
N LEU A 843 24.53 -12.78 -15.94
CA LEU A 843 23.97 -14.11 -16.18
C LEU A 843 24.62 -14.67 -17.43
N THR A 844 25.14 -15.90 -17.34
CA THR A 844 25.77 -16.61 -18.47
C THR A 844 25.13 -17.98 -18.65
N ILE A 845 24.85 -18.33 -19.90
CA ILE A 845 24.31 -19.63 -20.30
C ILE A 845 25.35 -20.29 -21.21
N GLN A 846 25.78 -21.52 -20.86
CA GLN A 846 26.67 -22.29 -21.73
C GLN A 846 25.84 -23.11 -22.71
N GLN A 847 26.05 -22.91 -24.03
CA GLN A 847 25.55 -23.84 -25.05
C GLN A 847 26.64 -24.87 -25.38
N GLU A 848 26.27 -26.11 -25.70
CA GLU A 848 27.17 -27.26 -25.85
C GLU A 848 28.22 -27.13 -26.98
N THR A 849 28.13 -26.11 -27.84
CA THR A 849 28.82 -26.09 -29.14
C THR A 849 29.55 -24.80 -29.55
N GLU A 850 29.60 -23.72 -28.74
CA GLU A 850 30.24 -22.45 -29.14
C GLU A 850 31.28 -21.89 -28.13
N ASP A 851 32.35 -21.27 -28.67
CA ASP A 851 33.46 -20.64 -27.92
C ASP A 851 33.09 -19.29 -27.25
N LYS A 852 31.92 -18.70 -27.56
CA LYS A 852 31.49 -17.40 -27.02
C LYS A 852 30.06 -17.48 -26.48
N LEU A 853 29.89 -17.24 -25.18
CA LEU A 853 28.61 -17.41 -24.49
C LEU A 853 27.79 -16.11 -24.50
N PRO A 854 26.47 -16.15 -24.84
CA PRO A 854 25.61 -15.00 -24.65
C PRO A 854 25.48 -14.68 -23.16
N SER A 855 25.48 -13.39 -22.83
CA SER A 855 25.38 -12.94 -21.44
C SER A 855 24.38 -11.81 -21.27
N PHE A 856 23.52 -11.93 -20.26
CA PHE A 856 22.68 -10.83 -19.82
C PHE A 856 23.41 -10.10 -18.69
N ALA A 857 23.94 -8.91 -18.99
CA ALA A 857 24.84 -8.19 -18.11
C ALA A 857 24.52 -6.70 -18.02
N PHE A 858 24.66 -6.15 -16.83
CA PHE A 858 24.51 -4.73 -16.53
C PHE A 858 25.25 -4.39 -15.24
N ASP A 859 25.54 -3.12 -15.02
CA ASP A 859 26.13 -2.62 -13.78
C ASP A 859 25.08 -1.90 -12.93
N LEU A 860 25.15 -2.11 -11.62
CA LEU A 860 24.39 -1.37 -10.63
C LEU A 860 25.33 -0.35 -9.98
N SER A 861 24.98 0.92 -10.06
CA SER A 861 25.61 1.95 -9.23
C SER A 861 25.18 1.76 -7.78
N VAL A 862 26.14 1.87 -6.86
CA VAL A 862 25.94 1.74 -5.43
C VAL A 862 26.06 3.11 -4.81
N SER A 863 25.03 3.53 -4.08
CA SER A 863 25.09 4.75 -3.28
C SER A 863 24.57 4.46 -1.88
N GLN A 864 25.24 5.03 -0.88
CA GLN A 864 24.82 4.91 0.51
C GLN A 864 24.17 6.23 0.92
N ARG A 865 22.95 6.15 1.45
CA ARG A 865 22.25 7.30 2.04
C ARG A 865 21.72 6.88 3.41
N ALA A 866 22.26 7.51 4.46
CA ALA A 866 22.03 7.09 5.84
C ALA A 866 22.34 5.58 6.01
N GLU A 867 21.36 4.78 6.46
CA GLU A 867 21.52 3.33 6.65
C GLU A 867 21.15 2.50 5.42
N ILE A 868 20.65 3.12 4.35
CA ILE A 868 20.15 2.40 3.18
C ILE A 868 21.21 2.41 2.08
N THR A 869 21.50 1.23 1.53
CA THR A 869 22.31 1.07 0.32
C THR A 869 21.38 0.98 -0.88
N ASN A 870 21.46 1.95 -1.77
CA ASN A 870 20.70 2.02 -3.00
C ASN A 870 21.49 1.40 -4.15
N PHE A 871 20.80 0.62 -4.97
CA PHE A 871 21.31 0.04 -6.20
C PHE A 871 20.51 0.59 -7.37
N ALA A 872 21.16 1.32 -8.27
CA ALA A 872 20.49 1.95 -9.40
C ALA A 872 21.11 1.54 -10.72
N LEU A 873 20.23 1.19 -11.67
CA LEU A 873 20.57 1.01 -13.07
C LEU A 873 20.78 2.38 -13.74
N GLU A 874 21.71 2.41 -14.68
CA GLU A 874 21.72 3.49 -15.66
C GLU A 874 20.44 3.41 -16.51
N GLU A 875 19.88 4.56 -16.88
CA GLU A 875 18.66 4.65 -17.66
C GLU A 875 18.78 3.85 -18.98
N GLY A 876 17.83 2.94 -19.20
CA GLY A 876 17.79 2.05 -20.36
C GLY A 876 18.84 0.93 -20.35
N ALA A 877 19.64 0.76 -19.29
CA ALA A 877 20.64 -0.31 -19.21
C ALA A 877 20.01 -1.70 -19.31
N TRP A 878 18.84 -1.89 -18.68
CA TRP A 878 18.09 -3.14 -18.75
C TRP A 878 17.64 -3.43 -20.19
N SER A 879 17.01 -2.46 -20.85
CA SER A 879 16.52 -2.57 -22.23
C SER A 879 17.66 -2.90 -23.20
N ARG A 880 18.82 -2.23 -23.03
CA ARG A 880 20.03 -2.51 -23.81
C ARG A 880 20.57 -3.91 -23.56
N ALA A 881 20.69 -4.31 -22.29
CA ALA A 881 21.16 -5.64 -21.92
C ALA A 881 20.24 -6.73 -22.49
N MET A 882 18.93 -6.53 -22.43
CA MET A 882 17.93 -7.45 -22.96
C MET A 882 18.03 -7.56 -24.47
N ARG A 883 18.11 -6.43 -25.18
CA ARG A 883 18.30 -6.37 -26.63
C ARG A 883 19.56 -7.12 -27.05
N HIS A 884 20.69 -6.82 -26.40
CA HIS A 884 21.96 -7.47 -26.70
C HIS A 884 21.88 -8.97 -26.45
N PHE A 885 21.33 -9.38 -25.31
CA PHE A 885 21.19 -10.78 -24.95
C PHE A 885 20.33 -11.57 -25.95
N TYR A 886 19.15 -11.06 -26.32
CA TYR A 886 18.30 -11.70 -27.33
C TYR A 886 18.93 -11.69 -28.71
N HIS A 887 19.55 -10.58 -29.14
CA HIS A 887 20.21 -10.50 -30.45
C HIS A 887 21.41 -11.45 -30.56
N GLU A 888 22.27 -11.52 -29.55
CA GLU A 888 23.39 -12.47 -29.52
C GLU A 888 22.87 -13.92 -29.49
N THR A 889 21.86 -14.21 -28.66
CA THR A 889 21.30 -15.57 -28.56
C THR A 889 20.63 -16.02 -29.85
N MET A 890 19.85 -15.15 -30.50
CA MET A 890 19.07 -15.51 -31.68
C MET A 890 19.88 -15.42 -32.98
N PHE A 891 20.86 -14.50 -33.06
CA PHE A 891 21.52 -14.12 -34.32
C PHE A 891 23.04 -14.09 -34.29
N GLY A 892 23.68 -14.23 -33.13
CA GLY A 892 25.15 -14.13 -32.98
C GLY A 892 25.73 -12.73 -33.23
N GLN A 893 24.88 -11.70 -33.37
CA GLN A 893 25.30 -10.31 -33.59
C GLN A 893 24.26 -9.34 -33.00
N ILE A 894 24.67 -8.10 -32.73
CA ILE A 894 23.83 -7.07 -32.11
C ILE A 894 23.35 -6.08 -33.18
N PHE A 895 22.07 -5.75 -33.15
CA PHE A 895 21.46 -4.69 -33.96
C PHE A 895 21.00 -3.50 -33.11
N ASP A 896 20.90 -2.33 -33.76
CA ASP A 896 20.32 -1.12 -33.17
C ASP A 896 18.82 -1.27 -32.87
N ALA A 897 18.32 -0.41 -31.99
CA ALA A 897 16.90 -0.32 -31.66
C ALA A 897 16.06 0.04 -32.89
N THR A 898 14.91 -0.59 -33.05
CA THR A 898 13.91 -0.27 -34.07
C THR A 898 12.82 0.64 -33.50
N GLU A 899 12.21 1.46 -34.35
CA GLU A 899 10.99 2.18 -34.03
C GLU A 899 9.77 1.24 -34.09
N PRO A 900 8.75 1.41 -33.23
CA PRO A 900 7.53 0.62 -33.33
C PRO A 900 6.79 0.91 -34.64
N PHE A 901 6.06 -0.07 -35.17
CA PHE A 901 5.28 0.02 -36.41
C PHE A 901 6.08 0.31 -37.70
N MET A 902 7.41 0.27 -37.66
CA MET A 902 8.22 0.28 -38.89
C MET A 902 8.14 -1.08 -39.61
N SER A 903 8.38 -1.05 -40.93
CA SER A 903 8.60 -2.27 -41.72
C SER A 903 10.09 -2.62 -41.73
N LEU A 904 10.38 -3.89 -41.49
CA LEU A 904 11.74 -4.43 -41.50
C LEU A 904 11.83 -5.61 -42.45
N LYS A 905 12.66 -5.45 -43.49
CA LYS A 905 12.89 -6.45 -44.52
C LYS A 905 14.17 -7.23 -44.30
N THR A 906 14.10 -8.53 -44.48
CA THR A 906 15.24 -9.47 -44.44
C THR A 906 15.10 -10.51 -45.54
N LYS A 907 16.15 -11.28 -45.80
CA LYS A 907 16.11 -12.42 -46.71
C LYS A 907 16.68 -13.63 -46.00
N ASP A 908 16.00 -14.75 -46.10
CA ASP A 908 16.46 -16.01 -45.51
C ASP A 908 16.01 -17.21 -46.37
N ALA A 909 16.65 -18.35 -46.15
CA ALA A 909 16.35 -19.61 -46.83
C ALA A 909 16.42 -20.78 -45.85
N LEU A 910 15.36 -21.60 -45.81
CA LEU A 910 15.36 -22.78 -44.95
C LEU A 910 16.02 -23.95 -45.68
N SER A 911 17.16 -24.42 -45.16
CA SER A 911 17.90 -25.50 -45.81
C SER A 911 17.11 -26.80 -45.84
N ARG A 912 17.38 -27.66 -46.83
CA ARG A 912 16.72 -28.97 -46.94
C ARG A 912 16.94 -29.87 -45.71
N LEU A 913 18.08 -29.72 -45.03
CA LEU A 913 18.38 -30.44 -43.79
C LEU A 913 17.51 -29.92 -42.65
N ARG A 914 17.40 -28.59 -42.48
CA ARG A 914 16.55 -27.97 -41.46
C ARG A 914 15.08 -28.31 -41.66
N ALA A 915 14.56 -28.21 -42.89
CA ALA A 915 13.18 -28.56 -43.21
C ALA A 915 12.84 -30.03 -42.87
N ARG A 916 13.77 -30.96 -43.13
CA ARG A 916 13.61 -32.39 -42.77
C ARG A 916 13.68 -32.61 -41.26
N GLY A 917 14.63 -31.97 -40.58
CA GLY A 917 14.74 -32.06 -39.13
C GLY A 917 13.48 -31.51 -38.45
N TYR A 918 12.95 -30.39 -38.92
CA TYR A 918 11.73 -29.78 -38.38
C TYR A 918 10.55 -30.77 -38.46
N ALA A 919 10.35 -31.41 -39.60
CA ALA A 919 9.34 -32.45 -39.75
C ALA A 919 9.58 -33.64 -38.79
N SER A 920 10.84 -34.06 -38.61
CA SER A 920 11.18 -35.16 -37.71
C SER A 920 10.90 -34.85 -36.23
N VAL A 921 11.25 -33.64 -35.77
CA VAL A 921 11.09 -33.25 -34.36
C VAL A 921 9.63 -32.98 -34.00
N THR A 922 8.84 -32.48 -34.95
CA THR A 922 7.39 -32.23 -34.78
C THR A 922 6.52 -33.46 -35.04
N GLY A 923 7.10 -34.61 -35.41
CA GLY A 923 6.34 -35.81 -35.79
C GLY A 923 5.62 -35.70 -37.14
N GLY A 924 5.89 -34.64 -37.92
CA GLY A 924 5.37 -34.44 -39.27
C GLY A 924 6.02 -35.36 -40.31
N ARG A 925 5.32 -35.58 -41.43
CA ARG A 925 5.90 -36.28 -42.59
C ARG A 925 6.64 -35.29 -43.46
N ALA A 926 7.91 -35.56 -43.75
CA ALA A 926 8.67 -34.76 -44.72
C ALA A 926 7.96 -34.76 -46.09
N ALA A 927 7.76 -33.57 -46.67
CA ALA A 927 7.11 -33.42 -47.96
C ALA A 927 7.91 -34.14 -49.07
N ARG A 928 7.20 -34.79 -50.01
CA ARG A 928 7.81 -35.59 -51.08
C ARG A 928 8.46 -34.73 -52.18
N ASP A 929 8.17 -33.44 -52.21
CA ASP A 929 8.37 -32.50 -53.33
C ASP A 929 9.40 -31.39 -53.07
N LYS A 930 10.26 -31.53 -52.04
CA LYS A 930 11.24 -30.52 -51.60
C LYS A 930 10.63 -29.23 -50.99
N SER A 931 9.31 -29.15 -50.79
CA SER A 931 8.71 -28.04 -50.05
C SER A 931 9.10 -28.05 -48.57
N ILE A 932 9.10 -26.88 -47.94
CA ILE A 932 9.24 -26.78 -46.48
C ILE A 932 7.90 -27.12 -45.80
N PRO A 933 7.89 -27.70 -44.58
CA PRO A 933 6.67 -27.82 -43.79
C PRO A 933 6.01 -26.45 -43.55
N LEU A 934 4.67 -26.39 -43.53
CA LEU A 934 3.93 -25.13 -43.31
C LEU A 934 4.42 -24.38 -42.08
N ASN A 935 4.45 -25.06 -40.93
CA ASN A 935 4.86 -24.46 -39.67
C ASN A 935 6.35 -24.06 -39.66
N ALA A 936 7.18 -24.66 -40.53
CA ALA A 936 8.59 -24.28 -40.65
C ALA A 936 8.78 -22.93 -41.37
N ALA A 937 7.74 -22.38 -42.01
CA ALA A 937 7.83 -21.06 -42.63
C ALA A 937 8.03 -19.93 -41.60
N ILE A 938 7.58 -20.11 -40.35
CA ILE A 938 7.84 -19.15 -39.26
C ILE A 938 9.34 -18.99 -38.97
N SER A 939 10.15 -20.03 -39.23
CA SER A 939 11.59 -19.98 -39.01
C SER A 939 12.29 -18.92 -39.88
N LEU A 940 11.67 -18.53 -41.00
CA LEU A 940 12.15 -17.47 -41.88
C LEU A 940 11.86 -16.06 -41.30
N THR A 941 10.94 -15.94 -40.33
CA THR A 941 10.50 -14.65 -39.79
C THR A 941 11.21 -14.24 -38.52
N TRP A 942 11.96 -15.13 -37.85
CA TRP A 942 12.55 -14.84 -36.54
C TRP A 942 13.48 -13.64 -36.53
N GLN A 943 14.31 -13.47 -37.57
CA GLN A 943 15.23 -12.34 -37.64
C GLN A 943 14.52 -10.98 -37.69
N PRO A 944 13.63 -10.70 -38.66
CA PRO A 944 12.95 -9.41 -38.71
C PRO A 944 11.97 -9.24 -37.54
N LEU A 945 11.35 -10.32 -37.06
CA LEU A 945 10.39 -10.27 -35.95
C LEU A 945 11.02 -9.88 -34.61
N PHE A 946 12.05 -10.59 -34.15
CA PHE A 946 12.69 -10.29 -32.85
C PHE A 946 13.46 -8.96 -32.86
N ARG A 947 13.93 -8.51 -34.02
CA ARG A 947 14.47 -7.15 -34.16
C ARG A 947 13.39 -6.09 -33.91
N LEU A 948 12.18 -6.27 -34.43
CA LEU A 948 11.04 -5.37 -34.15
C LEU A 948 10.58 -5.44 -32.69
N LEU A 949 10.49 -6.65 -32.14
CA LEU A 949 10.15 -6.85 -30.72
C LEU A 949 11.21 -6.28 -29.76
N SER A 950 12.38 -5.89 -30.29
CA SER A 950 13.43 -5.21 -29.53
C SER A 950 13.29 -3.69 -29.52
N CYS A 951 12.17 -3.12 -29.98
CA CYS A 951 11.85 -1.70 -29.78
C CYS A 951 11.65 -1.37 -28.29
N ASP A 952 11.82 -0.11 -27.91
CA ASP A 952 11.83 0.30 -26.50
C ASP A 952 10.49 0.02 -25.79
N GLU A 953 9.37 0.01 -26.50
CA GLU A 953 8.07 -0.34 -25.91
C GLU A 953 7.87 -1.84 -25.63
N VAL A 954 8.70 -2.73 -26.17
CA VAL A 954 8.47 -4.19 -26.09
C VAL A 954 9.63 -4.88 -25.39
N VAL A 955 10.86 -4.42 -25.61
CA VAL A 955 12.10 -5.11 -25.23
C VAL A 955 12.16 -5.48 -23.76
N ASP A 956 11.75 -4.58 -22.86
CA ASP A 956 11.79 -4.80 -21.40
C ASP A 956 10.99 -6.03 -20.95
N GLY A 957 9.98 -6.39 -21.74
CA GLY A 957 9.07 -7.48 -21.48
C GLY A 957 9.45 -8.83 -22.08
N LEU A 958 10.56 -8.94 -22.81
CA LEU A 958 10.84 -10.16 -23.61
C LEU A 958 10.93 -11.45 -22.77
N PHE A 959 11.48 -11.42 -21.55
CA PHE A 959 11.45 -12.58 -20.65
C PHE A 959 10.05 -12.99 -20.17
N HIS A 960 9.08 -12.07 -20.24
CA HIS A 960 7.69 -12.29 -19.85
C HIS A 960 6.76 -12.50 -21.07
N LEU A 961 7.33 -12.55 -22.29
CA LEU A 961 6.62 -12.73 -23.54
C LEU A 961 6.09 -14.16 -23.65
N VAL A 962 4.83 -14.30 -24.01
CA VAL A 962 4.21 -15.58 -24.41
C VAL A 962 3.56 -15.44 -25.79
N HIS A 963 3.62 -16.51 -26.58
CA HIS A 963 2.90 -16.59 -27.85
C HIS A 963 1.44 -16.96 -27.53
N LEU A 964 0.48 -16.12 -27.95
CA LEU A 964 -0.94 -16.43 -27.82
C LEU A 964 -1.48 -17.14 -29.05
N ASP A 965 -1.07 -16.69 -30.25
CA ASP A 965 -1.63 -17.17 -31.50
C ASP A 965 -0.68 -16.96 -32.69
N ASN A 966 -0.78 -17.84 -33.68
CA ASN A 966 -0.04 -17.77 -34.95
C ASN A 966 -0.92 -18.24 -36.10
N ASP A 967 -1.34 -17.31 -36.95
CA ASP A 967 -2.19 -17.56 -38.11
C ASP A 967 -1.38 -17.51 -39.40
N PHE A 968 -1.54 -18.55 -40.24
CA PHE A 968 -0.90 -18.66 -41.55
C PHE A 968 -1.94 -18.49 -42.66
N THR A 969 -1.77 -17.47 -43.48
CA THR A 969 -2.54 -17.27 -44.72
C THR A 969 -1.68 -17.63 -45.92
N LEU A 970 -2.07 -18.68 -46.63
CA LEU A 970 -1.37 -19.13 -47.84
C LEU A 970 -1.81 -18.30 -49.06
N CYS A 971 -0.83 -17.86 -49.86
CA CYS A 971 -1.05 -17.04 -51.05
C CYS A 971 -0.59 -17.77 -52.33
N GLU A 972 -0.77 -17.13 -53.48
CA GLU A 972 -0.48 -17.73 -54.80
C GLU A 972 0.97 -18.22 -54.96
N GLY A 973 1.93 -17.62 -54.25
CA GLY A 973 3.33 -18.03 -54.28
C GLY A 973 3.65 -19.33 -53.51
N TRP A 974 2.72 -19.87 -52.71
CA TRP A 974 2.93 -21.12 -51.95
C TRP A 974 2.94 -22.36 -52.87
N PRO A 975 3.78 -23.40 -52.63
CA PRO A 975 4.69 -23.61 -51.50
C PRO A 975 6.07 -22.97 -51.65
N ILE A 976 6.72 -22.70 -50.51
CA ILE A 976 8.16 -22.35 -50.44
C ILE A 976 8.99 -23.63 -50.52
N LEU A 977 10.05 -23.61 -51.33
CA LEU A 977 10.95 -24.75 -51.53
C LEU A 977 12.14 -24.70 -50.55
N SER A 978 12.71 -25.87 -50.23
CA SER A 978 13.95 -25.93 -49.48
C SER A 978 15.09 -25.24 -50.25
N ASP A 979 15.97 -24.56 -49.52
CA ASP A 979 17.11 -23.79 -50.05
C ASP A 979 16.70 -22.59 -50.94
N GLU A 980 15.41 -22.24 -50.99
CA GLU A 980 14.90 -21.06 -51.68
C GLU A 980 15.01 -19.81 -50.80
N GLU A 981 15.58 -18.73 -51.36
CA GLU A 981 15.65 -17.44 -50.69
C GLU A 981 14.32 -16.69 -50.79
N ILE A 982 13.78 -16.31 -49.65
CA ILE A 982 12.50 -15.59 -49.50
C ILE A 982 12.77 -14.26 -48.81
N GLU A 983 12.19 -13.18 -49.33
CA GLU A 983 12.17 -11.89 -48.64
C GLU A 983 11.04 -11.91 -47.60
N VAL A 984 11.34 -11.45 -46.38
CA VAL A 984 10.38 -11.35 -45.29
C VAL A 984 10.28 -9.90 -44.86
N ASP A 985 9.09 -9.33 -44.94
CA ASP A 985 8.74 -8.01 -44.44
C ASP A 985 7.91 -8.15 -43.16
N ALA A 986 8.50 -7.78 -42.02
CA ALA A 986 7.82 -7.82 -40.73
C ALA A 986 7.40 -6.41 -40.27
N THR A 987 6.29 -6.33 -39.56
CA THR A 987 5.76 -5.11 -38.92
C THR A 987 5.10 -5.45 -37.59
N ILE A 988 5.21 -4.55 -36.60
CA ILE A 988 4.27 -4.53 -35.46
C ILE A 988 3.01 -3.83 -35.94
N THR A 989 1.86 -4.45 -35.78
CA THR A 989 0.57 -3.89 -36.20
C THR A 989 -0.21 -3.31 -35.03
N LYS A 990 0.00 -3.83 -33.81
CA LYS A 990 -0.73 -3.36 -32.63
C LYS A 990 0.07 -3.51 -31.34
N LEU A 991 -0.04 -2.51 -30.47
CA LEU A 991 0.35 -2.53 -29.06
C LEU A 991 -0.88 -2.20 -28.23
N GLN A 992 -1.24 -3.04 -27.26
CA GLN A 992 -2.40 -2.81 -26.41
C GLN A 992 -2.14 -3.24 -24.97
N ASP A 993 -2.29 -2.31 -24.05
CA ASP A 993 -2.16 -2.55 -22.61
C ASP A 993 -3.50 -2.99 -22.03
N GLY A 994 -3.44 -4.06 -21.24
CA GLY A 994 -4.53 -4.55 -20.41
C GLY A 994 -4.09 -4.67 -18.94
N ASP A 995 -4.99 -5.21 -18.12
CA ASP A 995 -4.75 -5.34 -16.68
C ASP A 995 -3.67 -6.36 -16.32
N SER A 996 -3.44 -7.35 -17.18
CA SER A 996 -2.51 -8.46 -16.95
C SER A 996 -1.28 -8.44 -17.86
N GLY A 997 -1.19 -7.48 -18.79
CA GLY A 997 -0.05 -7.41 -19.69
C GLY A 997 -0.28 -6.55 -20.93
N ARG A 998 0.68 -6.60 -21.84
CA ARG A 998 0.67 -5.92 -23.14
C ARG A 998 0.53 -6.94 -24.26
N THR A 999 -0.51 -6.81 -25.06
CA THR A 999 -0.65 -7.53 -26.32
C THR A 999 0.16 -6.84 -27.41
N VAL A 1000 0.98 -7.61 -28.12
CA VAL A 1000 1.75 -7.16 -29.28
C VAL A 1000 1.32 -8.00 -30.48
N GLN A 1001 0.77 -7.38 -31.51
CA GLN A 1001 0.44 -8.08 -32.76
C GLN A 1001 1.45 -7.71 -33.82
N THR A 1002 1.85 -8.70 -34.62
CA THR A 1002 2.81 -8.53 -35.70
C THR A 1002 2.33 -9.22 -36.96
N ARG A 1003 2.77 -8.71 -38.11
CA ARG A 1003 2.54 -9.31 -39.42
C ARG A 1003 3.85 -9.50 -40.14
N CYS A 1004 4.07 -10.71 -40.66
CA CYS A 1004 5.19 -11.04 -41.54
C CYS A 1004 4.65 -11.44 -42.91
N VAL A 1005 5.12 -10.78 -43.98
CA VAL A 1005 4.77 -11.10 -45.36
C VAL A 1005 5.98 -11.72 -46.04
N LEU A 1006 5.83 -12.95 -46.54
CA LEU A 1006 6.87 -13.72 -47.21
C LEU A 1006 6.70 -13.59 -48.72
N THR A 1007 7.70 -13.08 -49.43
CA THR A 1007 7.64 -12.82 -50.88
C THR A 1007 8.74 -13.53 -51.66
N ARG A 1008 8.36 -14.02 -52.85
CA ARG A 1008 9.25 -14.53 -53.89
C ARG A 1008 9.23 -13.52 -55.05
N GLY A 1009 10.22 -12.64 -55.09
CA GLY A 1009 10.17 -11.47 -55.98
C GLY A 1009 8.97 -10.59 -55.61
N ASP A 1010 8.09 -10.31 -56.58
CA ASP A 1010 6.88 -9.50 -56.36
C ASP A 1010 5.65 -10.34 -55.96
N VAL A 1011 5.79 -11.66 -55.80
CA VAL A 1011 4.67 -12.57 -55.50
C VAL A 1011 4.66 -12.95 -54.02
N VAL A 1012 3.54 -12.70 -53.33
CA VAL A 1012 3.35 -13.11 -51.93
C VAL A 1012 3.15 -14.63 -51.84
N CYS A 1013 3.98 -15.29 -51.04
CA CYS A 1013 3.92 -16.72 -50.77
C CYS A 1013 3.01 -17.04 -49.58
N ALA A 1014 3.19 -16.32 -48.47
CA ALA A 1014 2.38 -16.46 -47.28
C ALA A 1014 2.40 -15.17 -46.44
N GLN A 1015 1.34 -14.98 -45.65
CA GLN A 1015 1.29 -14.00 -44.57
C GLN A 1015 1.17 -14.73 -43.24
N ILE A 1016 1.94 -14.30 -42.26
CA ILE A 1016 1.91 -14.85 -40.90
C ILE A 1016 1.57 -13.72 -39.94
N ASP A 1017 0.42 -13.82 -39.27
CA ASP A 1017 0.01 -12.90 -38.21
C ASP A 1017 0.24 -13.58 -36.85
N SER A 1018 1.07 -12.97 -36.01
CA SER A 1018 1.39 -13.48 -34.68
C SER A 1018 0.86 -12.53 -33.61
N THR A 1019 0.26 -13.10 -32.56
CA THR A 1019 -0.13 -12.35 -31.36
C THR A 1019 0.72 -12.80 -30.19
N PHE A 1020 1.49 -11.88 -29.63
CA PHE A 1020 2.25 -12.06 -28.41
C PHE A 1020 1.58 -11.35 -27.23
N PHE A 1021 1.90 -11.80 -26.04
CA PHE A 1021 1.47 -11.17 -24.80
C PHE A 1021 2.62 -11.08 -23.82
N ILE A 1022 2.97 -9.87 -23.43
CA ILE A 1022 3.95 -9.63 -22.37
C ILE A 1022 3.19 -9.55 -21.06
N ARG A 1023 3.42 -10.52 -20.17
CA ARG A 1023 2.81 -10.52 -18.83
C ARG A 1023 3.35 -9.35 -18.01
N GLY A 1024 2.48 -8.64 -17.30
CA GLY A 1024 2.89 -7.52 -16.45
C GLY A 1024 1.81 -6.45 -16.33
N PHE A 1025 2.17 -5.26 -15.84
CA PHE A 1025 1.26 -4.11 -15.82
C PHE A 1025 2.00 -2.85 -16.28
N PHE A 1026 1.52 -2.25 -17.36
CA PHE A 1026 2.18 -1.16 -18.08
C PHE A 1026 1.50 0.20 -17.82
N GLY A 1027 1.03 0.45 -16.59
CA GLY A 1027 0.29 1.68 -16.28
C GLY A 1027 1.08 2.98 -16.44
N HIS A 1028 2.41 2.92 -16.51
CA HIS A 1028 3.29 4.08 -16.69
C HIS A 1028 3.43 4.53 -18.15
N THR A 1029 2.93 3.75 -19.12
CA THR A 1029 3.00 4.15 -20.52
C THR A 1029 1.94 5.21 -20.85
N PRO A 1030 2.26 6.15 -21.77
CA PRO A 1030 1.37 7.26 -22.11
C PRO A 1030 0.15 6.81 -22.93
N PHE A 1031 0.09 5.54 -23.34
CA PHE A 1031 -0.97 4.99 -24.18
C PHE A 1031 -1.62 3.74 -23.55
N VAL A 1032 -2.85 3.48 -23.96
CA VAL A 1032 -3.59 2.24 -23.71
C VAL A 1032 -3.54 1.35 -24.94
N ALA A 1033 -3.63 1.93 -26.14
CA ALA A 1033 -3.49 1.19 -27.38
C ALA A 1033 -2.90 2.06 -28.49
N ARG A 1034 -2.09 1.45 -29.35
CA ARG A 1034 -1.62 2.00 -30.62
C ARG A 1034 -1.77 0.91 -31.68
N GLU A 1035 -2.35 1.23 -32.81
CA GLU A 1035 -2.54 0.30 -33.92
C GLU A 1035 -2.14 0.99 -35.23
N LYS A 1036 -1.43 0.27 -36.09
CA LYS A 1036 -1.11 0.68 -37.46
C LYS A 1036 -1.19 -0.54 -38.36
N VAL A 1037 -2.12 -0.55 -39.30
CA VAL A 1037 -2.39 -1.72 -40.13
C VAL A 1037 -2.79 -1.31 -41.54
N GLU A 1038 -2.29 -2.06 -42.52
CA GLU A 1038 -2.81 -2.04 -43.89
C GLU A 1038 -4.06 -2.93 -43.95
N LEU A 1039 -5.18 -2.31 -44.30
CA LEU A 1039 -6.48 -2.95 -44.41
C LEU A 1039 -6.83 -3.12 -45.88
N ARG A 1040 -7.27 -4.34 -46.25
CA ARG A 1040 -7.81 -4.64 -47.58
C ARG A 1040 -9.06 -5.50 -47.43
N GLU A 1041 -10.22 -4.94 -47.75
CA GLU A 1041 -11.53 -5.58 -47.54
C GLU A 1041 -12.44 -5.39 -48.75
N GLU A 1042 -13.21 -6.42 -49.09
CA GLU A 1042 -14.26 -6.33 -50.10
C GLU A 1042 -15.60 -5.97 -49.43
N VAL A 1043 -16.28 -4.98 -49.98
CA VAL A 1043 -17.58 -4.50 -49.49
C VAL A 1043 -18.57 -4.45 -50.64
N ILE A 1044 -19.79 -4.90 -50.37
CA ILE A 1044 -20.88 -4.93 -51.34
C ILE A 1044 -21.91 -3.88 -50.94
N ILE A 1045 -22.29 -3.00 -51.86
CA ILE A 1045 -23.41 -2.08 -51.65
C ILE A 1045 -24.72 -2.87 -51.73
N ALA A 1046 -25.18 -3.43 -50.61
CA ALA A 1046 -26.28 -4.37 -50.59
C ALA A 1046 -27.66 -3.75 -50.91
N ASP A 1047 -27.88 -2.49 -50.51
CA ASP A 1047 -29.17 -1.81 -50.65
C ASP A 1047 -29.01 -0.28 -50.76
N GLU A 1048 -30.13 0.42 -51.01
CA GLU A 1048 -30.14 1.89 -51.10
C GLU A 1048 -29.76 2.61 -49.80
N PRO A 1049 -30.16 2.13 -48.59
CA PRO A 1049 -29.64 2.65 -47.34
C PRO A 1049 -28.11 2.64 -47.25
N ALA A 1050 -27.46 1.53 -47.61
CA ALA A 1050 -26.00 1.41 -47.66
C ALA A 1050 -25.37 2.41 -48.66
N LEU A 1051 -25.98 2.58 -49.84
CA LEU A 1051 -25.54 3.56 -50.84
C LEU A 1051 -25.72 5.01 -50.36
N SER A 1052 -26.82 5.31 -49.68
CA SER A 1052 -27.08 6.63 -49.12
C SER A 1052 -26.09 6.95 -47.99
N PHE A 1053 -25.82 5.98 -47.12
CA PHE A 1053 -24.85 6.08 -46.03
C PHE A 1053 -23.45 6.39 -46.56
N LEU A 1054 -23.02 5.70 -47.62
CA LEU A 1054 -21.79 5.95 -48.37
C LEU A 1054 -21.61 7.42 -48.80
N ARG A 1055 -22.69 8.08 -49.24
CA ARG A 1055 -22.65 9.47 -49.72
C ARG A 1055 -22.64 10.52 -48.61
N GLN A 1056 -22.94 10.14 -47.37
CA GLN A 1056 -23.06 11.08 -46.24
C GLN A 1056 -21.71 11.38 -45.56
N HIS A 1057 -20.64 10.69 -45.95
CA HIS A 1057 -19.36 10.77 -45.27
C HIS A 1057 -18.38 11.69 -46.00
N GLU A 1058 -18.03 12.81 -45.37
CA GLU A 1058 -17.08 13.81 -45.91
C GLU A 1058 -15.65 13.28 -46.05
N TRP A 1059 -15.31 12.17 -45.37
CA TRP A 1059 -14.01 11.53 -45.45
C TRP A 1059 -13.83 10.61 -46.67
N LEU A 1060 -14.88 10.42 -47.48
CA LEU A 1060 -14.86 9.65 -48.74
C LEU A 1060 -15.11 10.59 -49.92
N SER A 1061 -14.13 10.71 -50.82
CA SER A 1061 -14.22 11.53 -52.02
C SER A 1061 -14.23 10.67 -53.27
N LEU A 1062 -15.32 10.65 -54.03
CA LEU A 1062 -15.38 9.95 -55.31
C LEU A 1062 -14.67 10.75 -56.41
N GLN A 1063 -14.04 10.04 -57.35
CA GLN A 1063 -13.44 10.68 -58.51
C GLN A 1063 -14.51 11.33 -59.43
N GLU A 1064 -14.10 12.34 -60.18
CA GLU A 1064 -14.99 13.11 -61.04
C GLU A 1064 -15.66 12.20 -62.09
N GLY A 1065 -17.00 12.26 -62.18
CA GLY A 1065 -17.80 11.44 -63.09
C GLY A 1065 -18.10 10.01 -62.62
N VAL A 1066 -17.60 9.60 -61.45
CA VAL A 1066 -17.86 8.27 -60.89
C VAL A 1066 -19.15 8.26 -60.06
N SER A 1067 -20.04 7.29 -60.33
CA SER A 1067 -21.21 7.03 -59.50
C SER A 1067 -21.19 5.58 -58.97
N LEU A 1068 -21.59 5.44 -57.71
CA LEU A 1068 -21.82 4.15 -57.04
C LEU A 1068 -23.31 3.77 -57.13
N LYS A 1069 -23.60 2.49 -57.28
CA LYS A 1069 -24.96 1.92 -57.34
C LYS A 1069 -25.10 0.68 -56.45
N VAL A 1070 -26.33 0.34 -56.09
CA VAL A 1070 -26.64 -0.92 -55.40
C VAL A 1070 -26.16 -2.11 -56.23
N GLY A 1071 -25.49 -3.06 -55.57
CA GLY A 1071 -24.85 -4.23 -56.18
C GLY A 1071 -23.40 -4.01 -56.60
N ASP A 1072 -22.85 -2.78 -56.50
CA ASP A 1072 -21.42 -2.59 -56.72
C ASP A 1072 -20.61 -3.32 -55.65
N VAL A 1073 -19.56 -4.01 -56.10
CA VAL A 1073 -18.53 -4.63 -55.25
C VAL A 1073 -17.33 -3.70 -55.27
N LEU A 1074 -16.92 -3.25 -54.09
CA LEU A 1074 -15.84 -2.29 -53.91
C LEU A 1074 -14.75 -2.96 -53.08
N GLU A 1075 -13.51 -2.74 -53.49
CA GLU A 1075 -12.35 -3.13 -52.72
C GLU A 1075 -11.77 -1.89 -52.04
N VAL A 1076 -11.72 -1.94 -50.72
CA VAL A 1076 -11.24 -0.87 -49.85
C VAL A 1076 -9.82 -1.20 -49.44
N SER A 1077 -8.86 -0.38 -49.83
CA SER A 1077 -7.46 -0.51 -49.45
C SER A 1077 -7.03 0.75 -48.71
N ALA A 1078 -6.70 0.65 -47.42
CA ALA A 1078 -6.34 1.81 -46.62
C ALA A 1078 -5.31 1.50 -45.53
N ALA A 1079 -4.38 2.43 -45.32
CA ALA A 1079 -3.50 2.47 -44.17
C ALA A 1079 -4.26 3.09 -42.99
N LEU A 1080 -4.45 2.33 -41.93
CA LEU A 1080 -5.20 2.72 -40.74
C LEU A 1080 -4.25 2.94 -39.57
N GLU A 1081 -4.42 4.04 -38.84
CA GLU A 1081 -3.71 4.35 -37.60
C GLU A 1081 -4.71 4.71 -36.48
N GLU A 1082 -4.52 4.13 -35.32
CA GLU A 1082 -5.31 4.40 -34.12
C GLU A 1082 -4.35 4.66 -32.95
N GLN A 1083 -4.56 5.77 -32.24
CA GLN A 1083 -3.85 6.05 -30.99
C GLN A 1083 -4.86 6.33 -29.88
N ARG A 1084 -4.78 5.53 -28.82
CA ARG A 1084 -5.53 5.70 -27.59
C ARG A 1084 -4.56 6.10 -26.47
N PRO A 1085 -4.33 7.41 -26.27
CA PRO A 1085 -3.62 7.89 -25.09
C PRO A 1085 -4.41 7.57 -23.82
N ARG A 1086 -3.73 7.49 -22.67
CA ARG A 1086 -4.35 7.07 -21.40
C ARG A 1086 -5.28 8.12 -20.79
N TYR A 1087 -4.95 9.41 -20.98
CA TYR A 1087 -5.66 10.53 -20.34
C TYR A 1087 -6.22 11.55 -21.32
N GLU A 1088 -5.95 11.38 -22.62
CA GLU A 1088 -6.37 12.31 -23.67
C GLU A 1088 -7.42 11.68 -24.60
N THR A 1089 -7.96 12.49 -25.52
CA THR A 1089 -8.96 11.99 -26.49
C THR A 1089 -8.27 11.12 -27.54
N PRO A 1090 -8.80 9.92 -27.85
CA PRO A 1090 -8.29 9.07 -28.93
C PRO A 1090 -8.23 9.77 -30.29
N THR A 1091 -7.24 9.40 -31.10
CA THR A 1091 -7.07 9.86 -32.48
C THR A 1091 -7.14 8.68 -33.44
N PHE A 1092 -7.81 8.90 -34.57
CA PHE A 1092 -8.02 7.90 -35.61
C PHE A 1092 -7.69 8.52 -36.96
N LYS A 1093 -6.81 7.85 -37.73
CA LYS A 1093 -6.42 8.28 -39.07
C LYS A 1093 -6.54 7.12 -40.05
N ALA A 1094 -6.99 7.43 -41.26
CA ALA A 1094 -6.89 6.49 -42.37
C ALA A 1094 -6.69 7.22 -43.69
N ASN A 1095 -5.80 6.70 -44.52
CA ASN A 1095 -5.61 7.16 -45.89
C ASN A 1095 -5.65 5.96 -46.83
N GLY A 1096 -6.47 6.01 -47.87
CA GLY A 1096 -6.67 4.86 -48.73
C GLY A 1096 -7.49 5.16 -49.97
N GLN A 1097 -7.83 4.10 -50.69
CA GLN A 1097 -8.57 4.15 -51.94
C GLN A 1097 -9.70 3.12 -51.94
N LEU A 1098 -10.80 3.49 -52.59
CA LEU A 1098 -11.81 2.57 -53.06
C LEU A 1098 -11.49 2.22 -54.51
N THR A 1099 -11.52 0.93 -54.83
CA THR A 1099 -11.44 0.44 -56.20
C THR A 1099 -12.69 -0.34 -56.57
N ARG A 1100 -13.08 -0.27 -57.85
CA ARG A 1100 -14.15 -1.08 -58.44
C ARG A 1100 -13.61 -1.66 -59.74
N ASP A 1101 -13.69 -2.98 -59.91
CA ASP A 1101 -13.12 -3.70 -61.07
C ASP A 1101 -11.65 -3.32 -61.35
N GLY A 1102 -10.85 -3.19 -60.28
CA GLY A 1102 -9.42 -2.84 -60.36
C GLY A 1102 -9.10 -1.36 -60.68
N HIS A 1103 -10.11 -0.49 -60.80
CA HIS A 1103 -9.92 0.95 -61.04
C HIS A 1103 -10.25 1.76 -59.79
N VAL A 1104 -9.42 2.76 -59.47
CA VAL A 1104 -9.68 3.68 -58.35
C VAL A 1104 -10.93 4.51 -58.65
N VAL A 1105 -11.91 4.44 -57.75
CA VAL A 1105 -13.20 5.13 -57.85
C VAL A 1105 -13.39 6.21 -56.79
N GLY A 1106 -12.56 6.22 -55.74
CA GLY A 1106 -12.53 7.27 -54.74
C GLY A 1106 -11.38 7.13 -53.76
N ASP A 1107 -11.17 8.18 -52.97
CA ASP A 1107 -10.14 8.30 -51.96
C ASP A 1107 -10.76 8.39 -50.56
N ILE A 1108 -10.10 7.78 -49.58
CA ILE A 1108 -10.46 7.79 -48.16
C ILE A 1108 -9.44 8.67 -47.43
N SER A 1109 -9.92 9.65 -46.67
CA SER A 1109 -9.10 10.49 -45.80
C SER A 1109 -9.82 10.79 -44.49
N ILE A 1110 -9.42 10.09 -43.43
CA ILE A 1110 -9.92 10.24 -42.06
C ILE A 1110 -8.81 10.83 -41.21
N ASP A 1111 -9.10 11.90 -40.48
CA ASP A 1111 -8.28 12.41 -39.37
C ASP A 1111 -9.22 13.01 -38.32
N VAL A 1112 -9.49 12.25 -37.25
CA VAL A 1112 -10.46 12.65 -36.22
C VAL A 1112 -9.93 12.40 -34.82
N SER A 1113 -10.18 13.35 -33.91
CA SER A 1113 -9.95 13.21 -32.47
C SER A 1113 -11.29 13.21 -31.73
N LYS A 1114 -11.80 12.02 -31.42
CA LYS A 1114 -13.11 11.82 -30.78
C LYS A 1114 -13.05 10.57 -29.89
N ASP A 1115 -13.85 10.53 -28.82
CA ASP A 1115 -13.97 9.35 -27.98
C ASP A 1115 -14.87 8.29 -28.65
N LEU A 1116 -14.29 7.55 -29.59
CA LEU A 1116 -14.97 6.49 -30.34
C LEU A 1116 -14.51 5.11 -29.86
N LYS A 1117 -15.48 4.18 -29.80
CA LYS A 1117 -15.19 2.77 -29.45
C LYS A 1117 -14.42 2.03 -30.55
N LEU A 1118 -14.59 2.44 -31.81
CA LEU A 1118 -14.03 1.79 -32.99
C LEU A 1118 -13.52 2.85 -33.97
N HIS A 1119 -12.47 2.51 -34.71
CA HIS A 1119 -12.02 3.33 -35.83
C HIS A 1119 -13.19 3.58 -36.82
N PRO A 1120 -13.42 4.82 -37.30
CA PRO A 1120 -14.56 5.13 -38.18
C PRO A 1120 -14.63 4.26 -39.43
N LEU A 1121 -13.49 4.00 -40.10
CA LEU A 1121 -13.44 3.11 -41.26
C LEU A 1121 -13.85 1.67 -40.93
N ARG A 1122 -13.44 1.12 -39.78
CA ARG A 1122 -13.85 -0.23 -39.33
C ARG A 1122 -15.34 -0.27 -39.01
N ALA A 1123 -15.85 0.76 -38.33
CA ALA A 1123 -17.28 0.87 -38.07
C ALA A 1123 -18.09 0.92 -39.38
N TRP A 1124 -17.58 1.63 -40.39
CA TRP A 1124 -18.18 1.69 -41.73
C TRP A 1124 -18.15 0.35 -42.46
N LEU A 1125 -17.02 -0.36 -42.45
CA LEU A 1125 -16.91 -1.72 -43.02
C LEU A 1125 -17.88 -2.68 -42.34
N ASN A 1126 -17.95 -2.70 -41.00
CA ASN A 1126 -18.86 -3.57 -40.28
C ASN A 1126 -20.34 -3.37 -40.64
N ILE A 1127 -20.72 -2.19 -41.17
CA ILE A 1127 -22.07 -1.90 -41.63
C ILE A 1127 -22.29 -2.41 -43.06
N LEU A 1128 -21.29 -2.24 -43.93
CA LEU A 1128 -21.40 -2.54 -45.36
C LEU A 1128 -21.02 -3.96 -45.74
N THR A 1129 -20.14 -4.60 -44.97
CA THR A 1129 -19.80 -5.99 -45.16
C THR A 1129 -20.99 -6.78 -44.63
N PRO A 1130 -21.79 -7.47 -45.48
CA PRO A 1130 -22.79 -8.36 -44.97
C PRO A 1130 -22.09 -9.37 -44.06
N ALA A 1131 -22.60 -9.57 -42.84
CA ALA A 1131 -22.11 -10.66 -42.00
C ALA A 1131 -22.18 -11.92 -42.87
N THR A 1132 -21.03 -12.48 -43.24
CA THR A 1132 -20.94 -13.80 -43.81
C THR A 1132 -21.28 -14.76 -42.67
N ASN A 1133 -22.57 -14.81 -42.33
CA ASN A 1133 -23.21 -15.91 -41.63
C ASN A 1133 -23.20 -17.12 -42.58
N GLU A 1134 -22.03 -17.52 -43.07
CA GLU A 1134 -21.83 -18.95 -43.19
C GLU A 1134 -21.73 -19.44 -41.74
N PRO A 1135 -22.76 -20.10 -41.19
CA PRO A 1135 -22.58 -20.75 -39.91
C PRO A 1135 -21.42 -21.73 -40.08
N LYS A 1136 -20.28 -21.42 -39.44
CA LYS A 1136 -19.23 -22.42 -39.23
C LYS A 1136 -19.83 -23.47 -38.29
N VAL A 1137 -20.54 -24.43 -38.86
CA VAL A 1137 -21.08 -25.56 -38.10
C VAL A 1137 -19.87 -26.37 -37.66
N ALA A 1138 -19.71 -26.58 -36.35
CA ALA A 1138 -18.72 -27.52 -35.85
C ALA A 1138 -18.91 -28.86 -36.58
N ARG A 1139 -17.91 -29.27 -37.37
CA ARG A 1139 -17.90 -30.61 -37.94
C ARG A 1139 -17.93 -31.61 -36.79
N LYS A 1140 -18.56 -32.77 -36.99
CA LYS A 1140 -18.48 -33.90 -36.05
C LYS A 1140 -17.01 -34.09 -35.66
N LEU A 1141 -16.72 -34.12 -34.36
CA LEU A 1141 -15.42 -34.53 -33.85
C LEU A 1141 -15.09 -35.91 -34.41
N LEU A 1142 -14.08 -35.98 -35.27
CA LEU A 1142 -13.74 -37.20 -36.02
C LEU A 1142 -12.88 -38.15 -35.19
N ALA A 1143 -12.00 -37.60 -34.34
CA ALA A 1143 -11.10 -38.34 -33.47
C ALA A 1143 -10.63 -37.46 -32.31
N PHE A 1144 -10.27 -38.08 -31.19
CA PHE A 1144 -9.41 -37.49 -30.16
C PHE A 1144 -8.03 -38.10 -30.32
N GLU A 1145 -7.00 -37.26 -30.26
CA GLU A 1145 -5.60 -37.69 -30.20
C GLU A 1145 -4.97 -37.05 -28.98
N THR A 1146 -4.15 -37.81 -28.26
CA THR A 1146 -3.38 -37.32 -27.12
C THR A 1146 -1.93 -37.27 -27.56
N SER A 1147 -1.34 -36.08 -27.52
CA SER A 1147 0.09 -35.88 -27.73
C SER A 1147 0.77 -35.63 -26.38
N THR A 1148 1.99 -36.11 -26.24
CA THR A 1148 2.86 -35.82 -25.09
C THR A 1148 3.91 -34.81 -25.49
N THR A 1149 4.07 -33.76 -24.71
CA THR A 1149 5.11 -32.75 -24.94
C THR A 1149 6.51 -33.32 -24.69
N PRO A 1150 7.53 -32.89 -25.47
CA PRO A 1150 8.90 -33.30 -25.24
C PRO A 1150 9.47 -32.72 -23.94
N ARG A 1151 10.41 -33.43 -23.32
CA ARG A 1151 11.20 -32.93 -22.17
C ARG A 1151 12.47 -32.18 -22.61
N GLU A 1152 13.08 -32.62 -23.71
CA GLU A 1152 14.27 -32.01 -24.30
C GLU A 1152 13.85 -31.04 -25.41
N LEU A 1153 14.13 -29.75 -25.22
CA LEU A 1153 13.65 -28.68 -26.12
C LEU A 1153 14.72 -28.16 -27.09
N ASN A 1154 15.99 -28.52 -26.88
CA ASN A 1154 17.13 -28.05 -27.69
C ASN A 1154 17.00 -28.43 -29.17
N ALA A 1155 16.58 -29.67 -29.47
CA ALA A 1155 16.44 -30.13 -30.84
C ALA A 1155 15.40 -29.33 -31.65
N PHE A 1156 14.30 -28.93 -31.00
CA PHE A 1156 13.31 -28.07 -31.66
C PHE A 1156 13.85 -26.66 -31.84
N ALA A 1157 14.46 -26.08 -30.80
CA ALA A 1157 15.04 -24.74 -30.84
C ALA A 1157 16.07 -24.58 -31.97
N GLU A 1158 17.01 -25.52 -32.09
CA GLU A 1158 18.05 -25.49 -33.15
C GLU A 1158 17.45 -25.59 -34.55
N ILE A 1159 16.47 -26.49 -34.74
CA ILE A 1159 15.92 -26.74 -36.07
C ILE A 1159 14.96 -25.65 -36.51
N SER A 1160 14.13 -25.15 -35.59
CA SER A 1160 13.17 -24.07 -35.82
C SER A 1160 13.85 -22.69 -35.83
N GLY A 1161 15.04 -22.56 -35.24
CA GLY A 1161 15.68 -21.26 -35.05
C GLY A 1161 15.06 -20.42 -33.93
N ASP A 1162 14.07 -20.95 -33.20
CA ASP A 1162 13.54 -20.31 -32.00
C ASP A 1162 14.46 -20.64 -30.82
N LEU A 1163 15.53 -19.86 -30.72
CA LEU A 1163 16.54 -19.98 -29.68
C LEU A 1163 16.17 -19.20 -28.41
N ASN A 1164 14.90 -18.84 -28.21
CA ASN A 1164 14.46 -18.05 -27.07
C ASN A 1164 14.88 -18.73 -25.73
N PRO A 1165 15.69 -18.05 -24.89
CA PRO A 1165 16.28 -18.69 -23.71
C PRO A 1165 15.28 -19.19 -22.67
N ILE A 1166 14.04 -18.68 -22.63
CA ILE A 1166 13.01 -19.15 -21.69
C ILE A 1166 12.67 -20.64 -21.86
N HIS A 1167 12.98 -21.23 -23.02
CA HIS A 1167 12.77 -22.64 -23.34
C HIS A 1167 14.01 -23.51 -23.07
N ARG A 1168 15.14 -22.90 -22.73
CA ARG A 1168 16.45 -23.58 -22.67
C ARG A 1168 17.22 -23.31 -21.38
N SER A 1169 16.84 -22.28 -20.61
CA SER A 1169 17.52 -21.86 -19.40
C SER A 1169 16.56 -21.70 -18.22
N ASP A 1170 16.85 -22.43 -17.14
CA ASP A 1170 16.12 -22.32 -15.89
C ASP A 1170 16.28 -20.92 -15.27
N LEU A 1171 17.49 -20.35 -15.33
CA LEU A 1171 17.73 -19.01 -14.80
C LEU A 1171 16.93 -17.95 -15.56
N VAL A 1172 16.88 -18.01 -16.90
CA VAL A 1172 16.07 -17.05 -17.67
C VAL A 1172 14.58 -17.29 -17.47
N ALA A 1173 14.13 -18.54 -17.36
CA ALA A 1173 12.75 -18.85 -17.01
C ALA A 1173 12.36 -18.25 -15.65
N TRP A 1174 13.20 -18.38 -14.62
CA TRP A 1174 12.98 -17.77 -13.31
C TRP A 1174 12.97 -16.23 -13.37
N LEU A 1175 13.84 -15.61 -14.16
CA LEU A 1175 13.85 -14.17 -14.38
C LEU A 1175 12.56 -13.68 -15.06
N GLY A 1176 11.98 -14.51 -15.93
CA GLY A 1176 10.67 -14.34 -16.54
C GLY A 1176 9.49 -14.73 -15.64
N GLN A 1177 9.72 -15.07 -14.37
CA GLN A 1177 8.71 -15.53 -13.40
C GLN A 1177 7.96 -16.79 -13.86
N LEU A 1178 8.69 -17.75 -14.40
CA LEU A 1178 8.23 -19.11 -14.69
C LEU A 1178 8.81 -20.08 -13.66
N ASP A 1179 8.09 -21.16 -13.37
CA ASP A 1179 8.55 -22.21 -12.43
C ASP A 1179 9.71 -23.06 -13.00
N GLY A 1180 9.92 -22.99 -14.31
CA GLY A 1180 10.99 -23.66 -15.04
C GLY A 1180 10.82 -23.45 -16.55
N ILE A 1181 11.68 -24.09 -17.35
CA ILE A 1181 11.57 -24.03 -18.80
C ILE A 1181 10.20 -24.50 -19.31
N ILE A 1182 9.64 -23.77 -20.26
CA ILE A 1182 8.35 -24.10 -20.88
C ILE A 1182 8.56 -24.65 -22.28
N VAL A 1183 7.64 -25.49 -22.77
CA VAL A 1183 7.66 -26.00 -24.14
C VAL A 1183 7.43 -24.84 -25.12
N HIS A 1184 8.13 -24.81 -26.25
CA HIS A 1184 7.85 -23.88 -27.34
C HIS A 1184 6.38 -23.96 -27.76
N GLY A 1185 5.73 -22.80 -27.93
CA GLY A 1185 4.33 -22.74 -28.35
C GLY A 1185 4.10 -23.04 -29.84
N MET A 1186 5.18 -23.12 -30.63
CA MET A 1186 5.17 -23.19 -32.11
C MET A 1186 4.96 -24.58 -32.69
#